data_AF-A0AAD9TXA7-F1
#
_entry.id   AF-A0AAD9TXA7-F1
#
_cell.length_a   1.000
_cell.length_b   1.000
_cell.length_c   1.000
_cell.angle_alpha   90.00
_cell.angle_beta   90.00
_cell.angle_gamma   90.00
#
_symmetry.space_group_name_H-M   'P 1'
#
loop_
_entity.id
_entity.type
_entity.pdbx_description
1 polymer ?
#
loop_
_entity_poly.entity_id
_entity_poly.type
_entity_poly.pdbx_seq_one_letter_code
_entity_poly.pdbx_strand_id
1 'polypeptide(L)'
;MIQHVQHRYYVDSMPLGSEDEAYQNARTFGYLSSTQALADYAQLITGVEKNLPAENSPVIAVGGSNGGMLASWLRLKYPHIVTGALASSAPILYFDDITDQNGYHVVTNDFRVGTKSVTKTDYIVDLPPDFVAYNYTQTLDHFNYKPESYATFLWKYVLNFKYWGGPNTSSLIFVYIGPEAPITFLVTGFIVELASRFNGLLLYMEVTLASSAPILYFDDITPQNRYHVVMFQTRFYHILQHRYYGKSIPFGSREEALKNASTLGYFNSAQALADYAEILIHVKKKYHAEDSPVIVIGGSYGGMLASWFRLKYPHVALGALASSAPILYFDDITPHDGYFSIVTKDFREASKTCYQTIRDSWTEIDKVASQLDGLSTLSKKFKTCNPLETSSELKNYLENIYVLAAQYDRPPRYPVTVVCGGIDGEALGSDILSKIFAGVVAVRGNSPCYVNAPANLSETTVGWNWQTCSEMVIPIGIENNTMFQANPFVLSEYINKCRAFYGVSPRPHWVTTYYGGNDIKLILQRFGSNIIFSNGLRDPYSSGGVLENLSDSIVAVHTVNGSHCLDVLLANKSSDPDWLVKQPTRFNIPRLSPTGGTILQELAGIVLQSHNPEHYKTFYYNQTLDHFNYRPESYSTFRQRYVVNFKYWGGANASAPILAYLGAEAPLDGDMAIIGFLTDNAVRFNALLVYIEHRYYGKSIPFGSREEALKNASTLGYFNSAQAIADYAEILIHVKKKYQAEDSPVIVVGGSYGGMLASWFRLKYPHVALGALASSAPILYFDNITPQDGYYSIVSKDFREASETCYQTIRDSWSEIDKVAFQLDGLSKLSKKFKTCNPLEKASELKYYLKYMYASAAQYNRPPRYPVTVVCGGIDGEALGSDILSKIFAGVVAYYGGNRSCYVNAPANLSETTDGWSWQKCSEMVIPIGIDENNTMFERDHFVLSEFINDCSEHYGVSPRPHWVTTYYGGHDIKLILRRFGSNIIFSNGLRDPYSSGGVLENISDSIVAVHTVNGSHCLDILQANKSSDPDWLVKQRKIEVEIIEEWIANYYADLKAI
;
A
#
# COMPACT_ATOMS: atom_id res chain seq x y z
N MET A 1 -52.86 -30.56 -20.36
CA MET A 1 -54.03 -29.66 -20.41
C MET A 1 -53.59 -28.29 -19.90
N ILE A 2 -54.02 -27.18 -20.49
CA ILE A 2 -53.66 -25.83 -20.04
C ILE A 2 -54.92 -25.18 -19.48
N GLN A 3 -54.91 -24.82 -18.19
CA GLN A 3 -55.98 -24.05 -17.56
C GLN A 3 -55.43 -22.73 -17.05
N HIS A 4 -56.16 -21.65 -17.32
CA HIS A 4 -55.88 -20.33 -16.78
C HIS A 4 -56.68 -20.15 -15.49
N VAL A 5 -55.96 -19.93 -14.39
CA VAL A 5 -56.57 -19.76 -13.07
C VAL A 5 -56.44 -18.30 -12.65
N GLN A 6 -57.56 -17.68 -12.31
CA GLN A 6 -57.62 -16.30 -11.86
C GLN A 6 -57.63 -16.23 -10.34
N HIS A 7 -56.87 -15.29 -9.79
CA HIS A 7 -56.84 -15.00 -8.36
C HIS A 7 -58.16 -14.35 -7.91
N ARG A 8 -58.55 -14.49 -6.64
CA ARG A 8 -59.68 -13.73 -6.08
C ARG A 8 -59.48 -12.23 -6.32
N TYR A 9 -60.58 -11.50 -6.54
CA TYR A 9 -60.63 -10.06 -6.83
C TYR A 9 -60.08 -9.64 -8.20
N TYR A 10 -59.91 -10.57 -9.12
CA TYR A 10 -59.57 -10.28 -10.51
C TYR A 10 -60.63 -10.84 -11.44
N VAL A 11 -61.13 -9.98 -12.33
CA VAL A 11 -62.13 -10.30 -13.36
C VAL A 11 -63.36 -10.98 -12.73
N ASP A 12 -63.69 -12.23 -13.10
CA ASP A 12 -64.93 -12.90 -12.67
C ASP A 12 -64.79 -13.59 -11.29
N SER A 13 -63.59 -13.61 -10.69
CA SER A 13 -63.28 -14.24 -9.39
C SER A 13 -63.60 -13.34 -8.18
N MET A 14 -64.78 -12.70 -8.16
CA MET A 14 -65.20 -11.79 -7.07
C MET A 14 -65.84 -12.57 -5.89
N PRO A 15 -65.25 -12.58 -4.66
CA PRO A 15 -65.70 -13.45 -3.57
C PRO A 15 -67.01 -13.00 -2.89
N LEU A 16 -67.51 -11.80 -3.20
CA LEU A 16 -68.68 -11.19 -2.56
C LEU A 16 -69.73 -10.70 -3.58
N GLY A 17 -69.70 -11.22 -4.81
CA GLY A 17 -70.61 -10.80 -5.88
C GLY A 17 -70.05 -9.64 -6.68
N SER A 18 -70.31 -8.40 -6.27
CA SER A 18 -69.91 -7.22 -7.04
C SER A 18 -68.47 -6.73 -6.74
N GLU A 19 -67.84 -6.10 -7.73
CA GLU A 19 -66.53 -5.44 -7.56
C GLU A 19 -66.60 -4.29 -6.53
N ASP A 20 -67.70 -3.56 -6.52
CA ASP A 20 -67.96 -2.46 -5.57
C ASP A 20 -68.11 -2.96 -4.12
N GLU A 21 -68.73 -4.13 -3.89
CA GLU A 21 -68.80 -4.75 -2.56
C GLU A 21 -67.47 -5.39 -2.16
N ALA A 22 -66.72 -5.93 -3.13
CA ALA A 22 -65.44 -6.58 -2.90
C ALA A 22 -64.37 -5.58 -2.42
N TYR A 23 -64.25 -4.41 -3.06
CA TYR A 23 -63.22 -3.41 -2.76
C TYR A 23 -63.60 -2.38 -1.67
N GLN A 24 -64.77 -2.50 -1.02
CA GLN A 24 -65.35 -1.41 -0.24
C GLN A 24 -64.60 -1.01 1.05
N ASN A 25 -63.97 -1.95 1.75
CA ASN A 25 -63.22 -1.66 2.98
C ASN A 25 -62.22 -2.76 3.36
N ALA A 26 -61.38 -2.50 4.36
CA ALA A 26 -60.35 -3.43 4.81
C ALA A 26 -60.88 -4.80 5.26
N ARG A 27 -62.15 -4.92 5.71
CA ARG A 27 -62.76 -6.23 6.01
C ARG A 27 -63.06 -7.01 4.75
N THR A 28 -63.51 -6.37 3.68
CA THR A 28 -63.83 -7.05 2.43
C THR A 28 -62.57 -7.41 1.64
N PHE A 29 -61.44 -6.73 1.83
CA PHE A 29 -60.13 -7.12 1.29
C PHE A 29 -59.45 -8.30 2.02
N GLY A 30 -59.97 -8.72 3.18
CA GLY A 30 -59.35 -9.75 4.02
C GLY A 30 -59.16 -11.12 3.35
N TYR A 31 -59.88 -11.42 2.25
CA TYR A 31 -59.71 -12.65 1.48
C TYR A 31 -58.62 -12.56 0.40
N LEU A 32 -57.99 -11.39 0.20
CA LEU A 32 -56.89 -11.16 -0.74
C LEU A 32 -55.54 -11.40 -0.04
N SER A 33 -55.24 -12.65 0.30
CA SER A 33 -53.92 -13.04 0.83
C SER A 33 -53.27 -14.14 -0.02
N SER A 34 -51.95 -14.11 -0.12
CA SER A 34 -51.16 -15.14 -0.81
C SER A 34 -51.40 -16.52 -0.20
N THR A 35 -51.55 -16.61 1.12
CA THR A 35 -51.85 -17.86 1.82
C THR A 35 -53.20 -18.44 1.41
N GLN A 36 -54.26 -17.62 1.33
CA GLN A 36 -55.58 -18.08 0.91
C GLN A 36 -55.57 -18.47 -0.58
N ALA A 37 -54.90 -17.69 -1.42
CA ALA A 37 -54.80 -17.96 -2.84
C ALA A 37 -54.09 -19.28 -3.16
N LEU A 38 -53.00 -19.58 -2.47
CA LEU A 38 -52.28 -20.85 -2.62
C LEU A 38 -53.16 -22.04 -2.18
N ALA A 39 -53.97 -21.88 -1.13
CA ALA A 39 -54.90 -22.91 -0.69
C ALA A 39 -56.03 -23.12 -1.71
N ASP A 40 -56.59 -22.04 -2.28
CA ASP A 40 -57.61 -22.13 -3.32
C ASP A 40 -57.08 -22.83 -4.59
N TYR A 41 -55.86 -22.52 -5.01
CA TYR A 41 -55.23 -23.16 -6.16
C TYR A 41 -54.95 -24.65 -5.91
N ALA A 42 -54.46 -25.02 -4.73
CA ALA A 42 -54.26 -26.42 -4.36
C ALA A 42 -55.60 -27.20 -4.35
N GLN A 43 -56.67 -26.60 -3.83
CA GLN A 43 -58.00 -27.20 -3.81
C GLN A 43 -58.60 -27.33 -5.22
N LEU A 44 -58.42 -26.32 -6.07
CA LEU A 44 -58.83 -26.36 -7.47
C LEU A 44 -58.10 -27.48 -8.23
N ILE A 45 -56.77 -27.58 -8.09
CA ILE A 45 -55.97 -28.63 -8.73
C ILE A 45 -56.45 -30.01 -8.31
N THR A 46 -56.63 -30.23 -7.00
CA THR A 46 -57.13 -31.51 -6.46
C THR A 46 -58.54 -31.83 -6.97
N GLY A 47 -59.41 -30.82 -7.11
CA GLY A 47 -60.77 -30.99 -7.66
C GLY A 47 -60.77 -31.30 -9.16
N VAL A 48 -59.86 -30.69 -9.92
CA VAL A 48 -59.66 -30.95 -11.35
C VAL A 48 -59.10 -32.37 -11.57
N GLU A 49 -58.16 -32.81 -10.74
CA GLU A 49 -57.60 -34.17 -10.80
C GLU A 49 -58.64 -35.26 -10.50
N LYS A 50 -59.59 -35.01 -9.58
CA LYS A 50 -60.70 -35.96 -9.29
C LYS A 50 -61.75 -36.03 -10.39
N ASN A 51 -61.99 -34.95 -11.12
CA ASN A 51 -63.03 -34.87 -12.15
C ASN A 51 -62.52 -35.24 -13.56
N LEU A 52 -61.23 -35.49 -13.72
CA LEU A 52 -60.59 -35.93 -14.96
C LEU A 52 -59.93 -37.30 -14.74
N PRO A 53 -59.77 -38.15 -15.76
CA PRO A 53 -59.07 -39.44 -15.64
C PRO A 53 -57.55 -39.20 -15.60
N ALA A 54 -57.08 -38.48 -14.57
CA ALA A 54 -55.72 -37.96 -14.45
C ALA A 54 -55.14 -38.14 -13.03
N GLU A 55 -55.72 -39.00 -12.19
CA GLU A 55 -55.15 -39.36 -10.88
C GLU A 55 -53.68 -39.77 -11.05
N ASN A 56 -52.77 -39.03 -10.42
CA ASN A 56 -51.30 -39.14 -10.46
C ASN A 56 -50.57 -38.46 -11.64
N SER A 57 -51.21 -37.55 -12.38
CA SER A 57 -50.50 -36.76 -13.40
C SER A 57 -49.66 -35.64 -12.75
N PRO A 58 -48.39 -35.43 -13.16
CA PRO A 58 -47.55 -34.40 -12.56
C PRO A 58 -48.03 -32.99 -12.94
N VAL A 59 -48.32 -32.16 -11.94
CA VAL A 59 -48.80 -30.79 -12.13
C VAL A 59 -47.63 -29.81 -12.08
N ILE A 60 -47.51 -28.95 -13.10
CA ILE A 60 -46.49 -27.90 -13.15
C ILE A 60 -47.19 -26.53 -13.10
N ALA A 61 -46.90 -25.73 -12.07
CA ALA A 61 -47.40 -24.37 -11.94
C ALA A 61 -46.50 -23.40 -12.72
N VAL A 62 -47.08 -22.55 -13.58
CA VAL A 62 -46.31 -21.61 -14.41
C VAL A 62 -46.84 -20.20 -14.22
N GLY A 63 -45.94 -19.24 -13.98
CA GLY A 63 -46.33 -17.85 -13.79
C GLY A 63 -45.20 -16.84 -13.94
N GLY A 64 -45.55 -15.60 -14.29
CA GLY A 64 -44.64 -14.46 -14.34
C GLY A 64 -44.88 -13.47 -13.19
N SER A 65 -43.85 -12.79 -12.70
CA SER A 65 -43.94 -11.78 -11.63
C SER A 65 -44.61 -12.34 -10.36
N ASN A 66 -45.61 -11.67 -9.78
CA ASN A 66 -46.36 -12.15 -8.62
C ASN A 66 -47.02 -13.53 -8.86
N GLY A 67 -47.43 -13.84 -10.10
CA GLY A 67 -47.93 -15.17 -10.46
C GLY A 67 -46.82 -16.24 -10.44
N GLY A 68 -45.59 -15.87 -10.81
CA GLY A 68 -44.40 -16.72 -10.69
C GLY A 68 -43.99 -16.94 -9.23
N MET A 69 -44.15 -15.93 -8.38
CA MET A 69 -43.99 -16.07 -6.93
C MET A 69 -45.02 -17.08 -6.41
N LEU A 70 -46.31 -16.89 -6.71
CA LEU A 70 -47.34 -17.84 -6.28
C LEU A 70 -47.11 -19.25 -6.84
N ALA A 71 -46.67 -19.42 -8.09
CA ALA A 71 -46.32 -20.73 -8.65
C ALA A 71 -45.17 -21.41 -7.88
N SER A 72 -44.14 -20.64 -7.53
CA SER A 72 -43.00 -21.13 -6.74
C SER A 72 -43.41 -21.51 -5.32
N TRP A 73 -44.19 -20.66 -4.66
CA TRP A 73 -44.70 -20.90 -3.31
C TRP A 73 -45.73 -22.04 -3.28
N LEU A 74 -46.51 -22.24 -4.34
CA LEU A 74 -47.45 -23.36 -4.48
C LEU A 74 -46.70 -24.70 -4.54
N ARG A 75 -45.59 -24.75 -5.30
CA ARG A 75 -44.70 -25.91 -5.34
C ARG A 75 -43.98 -26.17 -4.02
N LEU A 76 -43.58 -25.12 -3.30
CA LEU A 76 -42.93 -25.25 -2.00
C LEU A 76 -43.91 -25.71 -0.91
N LYS A 77 -45.11 -25.14 -0.88
CA LYS A 77 -46.11 -25.37 0.19
C LYS A 77 -46.95 -26.63 -0.02
N TYR A 78 -47.27 -26.97 -1.27
CA TYR A 78 -48.06 -28.17 -1.63
C TYR A 78 -47.28 -29.08 -2.60
N PRO A 79 -46.09 -29.58 -2.21
CA PRO A 79 -45.21 -30.36 -3.09
C PRO A 79 -45.81 -31.72 -3.50
N HIS A 80 -46.83 -32.18 -2.78
CA HIS A 80 -47.58 -33.41 -3.06
C HIS A 80 -48.71 -33.21 -4.09
N ILE A 81 -49.09 -31.96 -4.37
CA ILE A 81 -50.11 -31.58 -5.36
C ILE A 81 -49.45 -30.98 -6.61
N VAL A 82 -48.36 -30.21 -6.44
CA VAL A 82 -47.63 -29.58 -7.54
C VAL A 82 -46.23 -30.17 -7.62
N THR A 83 -45.91 -30.81 -8.74
CA THR A 83 -44.64 -31.53 -8.98
C THR A 83 -43.51 -30.61 -9.42
N GLY A 84 -43.82 -29.52 -10.12
CA GLY A 84 -42.83 -28.53 -10.58
C GLY A 84 -43.38 -27.11 -10.64
N ALA A 85 -42.50 -26.12 -10.63
CA ALA A 85 -42.89 -24.73 -10.88
C ALA A 85 -41.93 -24.09 -11.88
N LEU A 86 -42.48 -23.29 -12.79
CA LEU A 86 -41.72 -22.50 -13.76
C LEU A 86 -42.10 -21.03 -13.55
N ALA A 87 -41.21 -20.32 -12.88
CA ALA A 87 -41.43 -18.95 -12.42
C ALA A 87 -40.47 -18.00 -13.12
N SER A 88 -41.02 -17.04 -13.86
CA SER A 88 -40.25 -16.01 -14.54
C SER A 88 -40.39 -14.68 -13.80
N SER A 89 -39.27 -14.00 -13.53
CA SER A 89 -39.26 -12.67 -12.89
C SER A 89 -39.98 -12.62 -11.53
N ALA A 90 -39.94 -13.70 -10.74
CA ALA A 90 -40.64 -13.84 -9.47
C ALA A 90 -39.78 -13.37 -8.27
N PRO A 91 -40.22 -12.40 -7.47
CA PRO A 91 -39.52 -12.00 -6.25
C PRO A 91 -39.82 -13.01 -5.13
N ILE A 92 -38.94 -13.98 -4.89
CA ILE A 92 -39.16 -15.07 -3.92
C ILE A 92 -38.54 -14.79 -2.53
N LEU A 93 -37.73 -13.73 -2.40
CA LEU A 93 -37.02 -13.38 -1.16
C LEU A 93 -37.38 -11.95 -0.72
N TYR A 94 -38.28 -11.82 0.27
CA TYR A 94 -38.57 -10.58 0.99
C TYR A 94 -39.44 -10.85 2.24
N PHE A 95 -39.47 -9.90 3.18
CA PHE A 95 -40.28 -9.89 4.41
C PHE A 95 -39.99 -11.01 5.42
N ASP A 96 -38.83 -10.88 6.03
CA ASP A 96 -38.46 -11.39 7.36
C ASP A 96 -39.38 -10.83 8.47
N ASP A 97 -39.26 -11.37 9.69
CA ASP A 97 -40.21 -11.23 10.80
C ASP A 97 -40.38 -9.81 11.40
N ILE A 98 -41.63 -9.45 11.66
CA ILE A 98 -41.98 -8.56 12.78
C ILE A 98 -42.87 -9.36 13.74
N THR A 99 -42.28 -9.75 14.87
CA THR A 99 -43.00 -9.79 16.15
C THR A 99 -42.12 -9.17 17.22
N ASP A 100 -42.63 -8.14 17.90
CA ASP A 100 -42.15 -7.76 19.23
C ASP A 100 -43.16 -8.19 20.31
N GLN A 101 -42.72 -8.06 21.57
CA GLN A 101 -43.01 -8.98 22.67
C GLN A 101 -44.39 -8.85 23.35
N ASN A 102 -45.49 -8.44 22.72
CA ASN A 102 -46.80 -8.47 23.41
C ASN A 102 -48.05 -8.80 22.57
N GLY A 103 -47.91 -9.27 21.32
CA GLY A 103 -48.98 -9.99 20.61
C GLY A 103 -50.32 -9.25 20.47
N TYR A 104 -50.41 -8.30 19.53
CA TYR A 104 -51.60 -8.02 18.71
C TYR A 104 -51.22 -7.05 17.57
N HIS A 105 -52.09 -6.93 16.56
CA HIS A 105 -51.79 -6.17 15.33
C HIS A 105 -53.03 -5.44 14.78
N VAL A 106 -52.81 -4.25 14.21
CA VAL A 106 -53.29 -3.73 12.90
C VAL A 106 -53.26 -2.19 12.93
N VAL A 107 -52.54 -1.64 11.94
CA VAL A 107 -52.39 -0.22 11.61
C VAL A 107 -53.53 0.21 10.69
N THR A 108 -54.15 1.36 10.97
CA THR A 108 -54.56 2.34 9.94
C THR A 108 -54.55 3.76 10.50
N ASN A 109 -54.16 4.70 9.63
CA ASN A 109 -54.31 6.17 9.69
C ASN A 109 -53.11 6.92 10.31
N ASP A 110 -52.58 8.00 9.76
CA ASP A 110 -53.14 8.99 8.84
C ASP A 110 -52.01 9.74 8.10
N PHE A 111 -52.17 10.00 6.80
CA PHE A 111 -51.46 11.08 6.11
C PHE A 111 -52.34 12.34 6.17
N ARG A 112 -51.89 13.39 6.87
CA ARG A 112 -52.35 14.76 6.61
C ARG A 112 -51.17 15.69 6.37
N VAL A 113 -51.30 16.42 5.27
CA VAL A 113 -50.41 17.48 4.76
C VAL A 113 -50.26 18.59 5.80
N GLY A 114 -49.01 18.94 6.10
CA GLY A 114 -48.64 20.11 6.88
C GLY A 114 -47.15 20.38 6.77
N THR A 115 -46.79 21.46 6.07
CA THR A 115 -45.42 21.97 5.93
C THR A 115 -44.78 22.25 7.30
N LYS A 116 -43.78 21.44 7.69
CA LYS A 116 -42.74 21.81 8.65
C LYS A 116 -41.43 21.14 8.24
N SER A 117 -40.35 21.92 8.22
CA SER A 117 -38.99 21.45 7.90
C SER A 117 -38.62 20.28 8.82
N VAL A 118 -38.34 19.12 8.24
CA VAL A 118 -37.81 17.97 8.97
C VAL A 118 -36.28 18.04 8.86
N THR A 119 -35.65 18.25 10.01
CA THR A 119 -34.21 18.09 10.25
C THR A 119 -33.75 16.67 9.90
N LYS A 120 -32.58 16.54 9.28
CA LYS A 120 -31.86 15.29 8.97
C LYS A 120 -31.97 14.27 10.13
N THR A 121 -32.73 13.21 9.93
CA THR A 121 -32.54 11.94 10.63
C THR A 121 -31.94 10.94 9.64
N ASP A 122 -30.74 10.45 9.98
CA ASP A 122 -30.04 9.41 9.22
C ASP A 122 -30.86 8.11 9.27
N TYR A 123 -31.40 7.69 8.12
CA TYR A 123 -31.96 6.35 7.97
C TYR A 123 -30.82 5.34 7.90
N ILE A 124 -30.72 4.47 8.90
CA ILE A 124 -29.80 3.32 8.90
C ILE A 124 -30.34 2.29 7.90
N VAL A 125 -29.57 2.00 6.85
CA VAL A 125 -29.80 0.87 5.95
C VAL A 125 -28.83 -0.21 6.38
N ASP A 126 -29.32 -1.26 7.02
CA ASP A 126 -28.47 -2.37 7.46
C ASP A 126 -27.99 -3.22 6.26
N LEU A 127 -26.81 -3.82 6.40
CA LEU A 127 -26.15 -4.58 5.34
C LEU A 127 -26.92 -5.86 4.97
N PRO A 128 -26.70 -6.43 3.77
CA PRO A 128 -27.17 -7.78 3.47
C PRO A 128 -26.62 -8.79 4.49
N PRO A 129 -27.36 -9.89 4.82
CA PRO A 129 -26.96 -10.85 5.86
C PRO A 129 -25.57 -11.47 5.66
N ASP A 130 -25.12 -11.57 4.41
CA ASP A 130 -23.84 -12.16 4.04
C ASP A 130 -22.63 -11.23 4.26
N PHE A 131 -22.86 -9.96 4.62
CA PHE A 131 -21.83 -8.93 4.82
C PHE A 131 -21.79 -8.49 6.28
N VAL A 132 -20.60 -8.59 6.88
CA VAL A 132 -20.38 -8.22 8.27
C VAL A 132 -19.35 -7.11 8.32
N ALA A 133 -19.71 -6.00 8.97
CA ALA A 133 -18.82 -4.90 9.18
C ALA A 133 -18.09 -5.01 10.53
N TYR A 134 -16.80 -4.74 10.52
CA TYR A 134 -15.92 -4.79 11.67
C TYR A 134 -15.20 -3.45 11.82
N ASN A 135 -14.73 -3.20 13.05
CA ASN A 135 -13.85 -2.08 13.32
C ASN A 135 -12.48 -2.59 13.72
N TYR A 136 -11.44 -1.87 13.31
CA TYR A 136 -10.05 -2.07 13.65
C TYR A 136 -9.49 -0.75 14.20
N THR A 137 -8.66 -0.82 15.24
CA THR A 137 -8.01 0.36 15.80
C THR A 137 -6.72 0.59 15.02
N GLN A 138 -6.72 1.61 14.16
CA GLN A 138 -5.64 1.90 13.23
C GLN A 138 -4.72 2.97 13.80
N THR A 139 -3.40 2.78 13.67
CA THR A 139 -2.40 3.79 14.01
C THR A 139 -2.50 4.98 13.05
N LEU A 140 -2.41 6.21 13.58
CA LEU A 140 -2.54 7.43 12.78
C LEU A 140 -1.37 7.61 11.80
N ASP A 141 -0.14 7.36 12.26
CA ASP A 141 1.07 7.54 11.45
C ASP A 141 2.03 6.34 11.60
N HIS A 142 2.21 5.62 10.50
CA HIS A 142 3.02 4.40 10.44
C HIS A 142 4.51 4.64 10.31
N PHE A 143 4.90 5.80 9.79
CA PHE A 143 6.28 6.08 9.37
C PHE A 143 7.01 7.03 10.31
N ASN A 144 6.41 7.30 11.47
CA ASN A 144 6.91 8.22 12.47
C ASN A 144 6.59 7.72 13.89
N TYR A 145 7.44 8.07 14.85
CA TYR A 145 7.43 7.57 16.23
C TYR A 145 7.31 8.70 17.26
N LYS A 146 6.76 9.85 16.86
CA LYS A 146 6.41 10.93 17.79
C LYS A 146 5.22 10.52 18.67
N PRO A 147 5.04 11.13 19.86
CA PRO A 147 3.89 10.84 20.72
C PRO A 147 2.55 10.91 19.99
N GLU A 148 2.32 11.91 19.13
CA GLU A 148 1.07 12.01 18.38
C GLU A 148 0.91 10.96 17.28
N SER A 149 2.00 10.36 16.80
CA SER A 149 1.98 9.32 15.77
C SER A 149 1.33 8.02 16.26
N TYR A 150 1.29 7.81 17.58
CA TYR A 150 0.61 6.68 18.24
C TYR A 150 -0.88 6.94 18.49
N ALA A 151 -1.39 8.12 18.18
CA ALA A 151 -2.84 8.32 18.18
C ALA A 151 -3.47 7.27 17.28
N THR A 152 -4.66 6.81 17.66
CA THR A 152 -5.39 5.80 16.89
C THR A 152 -6.73 6.35 16.45
N PHE A 153 -7.25 5.79 15.36
CA PHE A 153 -8.60 6.05 14.91
C PHE A 153 -9.29 4.74 14.58
N LEU A 154 -10.62 4.76 14.64
CA LEU A 154 -11.42 3.60 14.31
C LEU A 154 -11.48 3.48 12.78
N TRP A 155 -10.92 2.40 12.26
CA TRP A 155 -11.00 2.08 10.85
C TRP A 155 -11.99 0.94 10.63
N LYS A 156 -13.01 1.18 9.80
CA LYS A 156 -14.04 0.19 9.53
C LYS A 156 -13.65 -0.67 8.33
N TYR A 157 -14.07 -1.93 8.29
CA TYR A 157 -13.92 -2.80 7.13
C TYR A 157 -15.08 -3.79 7.04
N VAL A 158 -15.31 -4.37 5.87
CA VAL A 158 -16.42 -5.28 5.61
C VAL A 158 -15.89 -6.59 5.06
N LEU A 159 -16.34 -7.69 5.66
CA LEU A 159 -16.10 -9.03 5.15
C LEU A 159 -17.38 -9.65 4.61
N ASN A 160 -17.27 -10.43 3.54
CA ASN A 160 -18.29 -11.37 3.15
C ASN A 160 -17.70 -12.79 3.12
N PHE A 161 -18.31 -13.65 3.94
CA PHE A 161 -17.89 -15.03 4.15
C PHE A 161 -18.65 -16.04 3.30
N LYS A 162 -19.66 -15.61 2.52
CA LYS A 162 -20.61 -16.48 1.81
C LYS A 162 -19.93 -17.53 0.93
N TYR A 163 -18.82 -17.14 0.30
CA TYR A 163 -18.08 -17.99 -0.64
C TYR A 163 -16.79 -18.54 -0.03
N TRP A 164 -16.41 -18.11 1.17
CA TRP A 164 -15.10 -18.42 1.73
C TRP A 164 -14.98 -19.91 2.08
N GLY A 165 -13.91 -20.56 1.63
CA GLY A 165 -13.65 -21.97 1.94
C GLY A 165 -13.33 -22.25 3.41
N GLY A 166 -13.17 -21.22 4.24
CA GLY A 166 -12.97 -21.34 5.69
C GLY A 166 -11.50 -21.22 6.15
N PRO A 167 -11.26 -21.29 7.47
CA PRO A 167 -9.94 -21.15 8.06
C PRO A 167 -8.99 -22.27 7.63
N ASN A 168 -7.69 -21.97 7.57
CA ASN A 168 -6.60 -22.88 7.16
C ASN A 168 -6.79 -23.49 5.76
N THR A 169 -7.55 -22.82 4.89
CA THR A 169 -7.68 -23.21 3.48
C THR A 169 -6.84 -22.31 2.58
N SER A 170 -6.46 -22.80 1.40
CA SER A 170 -5.81 -21.99 0.36
C SER A 170 -6.76 -21.04 -0.38
N SER A 171 -7.95 -20.78 0.19
CA SER A 171 -8.95 -19.86 -0.34
C SER A 171 -8.34 -18.46 -0.51
N LEU A 172 -8.69 -17.79 -1.60
CA LEU A 172 -8.19 -16.44 -1.86
C LEU A 172 -8.89 -15.40 -1.00
N ILE A 173 -8.19 -14.33 -0.65
CA ILE A 173 -8.78 -13.10 -0.13
C ILE A 173 -8.80 -12.10 -1.28
N PHE A 174 -9.99 -11.76 -1.78
CA PHE A 174 -10.15 -10.68 -2.75
C PHE A 174 -10.42 -9.39 -2.01
N VAL A 175 -9.55 -8.41 -2.23
CA VAL A 175 -9.57 -7.13 -1.53
C VAL A 175 -9.98 -6.06 -2.52
N TYR A 176 -11.07 -5.38 -2.25
CA TYR A 176 -11.45 -4.21 -3.02
C TYR A 176 -10.93 -2.93 -2.36
N ILE A 177 -10.09 -2.20 -3.09
CA ILE A 177 -9.55 -0.88 -2.72
C ILE A 177 -10.38 0.18 -3.44
N GLY A 178 -11.15 0.95 -2.67
CA GLY A 178 -12.05 1.97 -3.21
C GLY A 178 -11.34 3.25 -3.66
N PRO A 179 -11.83 3.96 -4.69
CA PRO A 179 -11.62 5.41 -4.82
C PRO A 179 -12.50 6.19 -3.81
N GLU A 180 -12.08 7.41 -3.44
CA GLU A 180 -12.64 8.27 -2.37
C GLU A 180 -14.15 8.60 -2.42
N ALA A 181 -14.85 8.33 -3.51
CA ALA A 181 -16.27 8.64 -3.65
C ALA A 181 -17.11 7.65 -2.81
N PRO A 182 -18.23 8.05 -2.18
CA PRO A 182 -19.19 7.15 -1.51
C PRO A 182 -19.73 6.03 -2.41
N ILE A 183 -18.93 4.96 -2.63
CA ILE A 183 -19.10 4.03 -3.76
C ILE A 183 -20.54 3.54 -3.77
N THR A 184 -21.30 4.05 -4.73
CA THR A 184 -22.67 3.65 -5.00
C THR A 184 -22.62 2.48 -5.97
N PHE A 185 -22.06 1.34 -5.55
CA PHE A 185 -22.16 0.12 -6.33
C PHE A 185 -22.74 -1.02 -5.52
N LEU A 186 -23.54 -1.81 -6.23
CA LEU A 186 -24.18 -3.01 -5.74
C LEU A 186 -23.12 -3.97 -5.19
N VAL A 187 -23.51 -4.64 -4.12
CA VAL A 187 -22.83 -5.71 -3.40
C VAL A 187 -22.68 -7.00 -4.26
N THR A 188 -22.73 -6.87 -5.58
CA THR A 188 -22.66 -7.92 -6.61
C THR A 188 -21.98 -7.34 -7.84
N GLY A 189 -21.00 -8.03 -8.38
CA GLY A 189 -20.17 -7.59 -9.51
C GLY A 189 -19.01 -8.56 -9.74
N PHE A 190 -18.07 -8.22 -10.62
CA PHE A 190 -16.92 -9.07 -10.99
C PHE A 190 -16.19 -9.69 -9.78
N ILE A 191 -15.96 -8.93 -8.70
CA ILE A 191 -15.29 -9.46 -7.50
C ILE A 191 -16.09 -10.55 -6.77
N VAL A 192 -17.42 -10.47 -6.79
CA VAL A 192 -18.31 -11.50 -6.21
C VAL A 192 -18.31 -12.76 -7.07
N GLU A 193 -18.24 -12.61 -8.40
CA GLU A 193 -18.05 -13.73 -9.32
C GLU A 193 -16.70 -14.43 -9.07
N LEU A 194 -15.62 -13.66 -8.86
CA LEU A 194 -14.33 -14.20 -8.48
C LEU A 194 -14.40 -14.95 -7.14
N ALA A 195 -14.97 -14.34 -6.09
CA ALA A 195 -15.11 -15.01 -4.79
C ALA A 195 -15.92 -16.30 -4.90
N SER A 196 -17.04 -16.30 -5.63
CA SER A 196 -17.82 -17.52 -5.87
C SER A 196 -17.05 -18.58 -6.65
N ARG A 197 -16.18 -18.20 -7.59
CA ARG A 197 -15.42 -19.14 -8.42
C ARG A 197 -14.21 -19.73 -7.71
N PHE A 198 -13.59 -18.96 -6.82
CA PHE A 198 -12.33 -19.30 -6.15
C PHE A 198 -12.49 -19.61 -4.66
N ASN A 199 -13.74 -19.79 -4.19
CA ASN A 199 -14.09 -19.95 -2.79
C ASN A 199 -13.48 -18.86 -1.89
N GLY A 200 -13.50 -17.62 -2.39
CA GLY A 200 -12.75 -16.52 -1.81
C GLY A 200 -13.48 -15.79 -0.67
N LEU A 201 -12.69 -15.31 0.29
CA LEU A 201 -13.13 -14.29 1.24
C LEU A 201 -13.13 -12.93 0.54
N LEU A 202 -14.23 -12.21 0.64
CA LEU A 202 -14.29 -10.82 0.18
C LEU A 202 -13.95 -9.89 1.33
N LEU A 203 -12.91 -9.08 1.14
CA LEU A 203 -12.60 -7.95 2.00
C LEU A 203 -12.81 -6.66 1.22
N TYR A 204 -13.64 -5.78 1.75
CA TYR A 204 -13.73 -4.41 1.30
C TYR A 204 -13.35 -3.53 2.51
N MET A 205 -12.56 -2.49 2.30
CA MET A 205 -12.04 -1.62 3.36
C MET A 205 -12.92 -0.37 3.57
N GLU A 206 -13.12 0.15 4.78
CA GLU A 206 -13.71 1.48 5.09
C GLU A 206 -15.28 1.62 5.10
N VAL A 207 -15.85 2.85 5.10
CA VAL A 207 -17.27 3.24 4.71
C VAL A 207 -17.57 4.76 4.83
N THR A 208 -18.48 5.27 3.97
CA THR A 208 -19.66 6.07 4.40
C THR A 208 -20.96 5.24 4.33
N LEU A 209 -22.10 5.77 4.79
CA LEU A 209 -23.42 5.33 4.32
C LEU A 209 -24.28 6.56 4.00
N ALA A 210 -25.09 6.50 2.94
CA ALA A 210 -26.11 7.52 2.66
C ALA A 210 -27.37 6.94 1.99
N SER A 211 -28.51 7.58 2.18
CA SER A 211 -29.70 7.35 1.34
C SER A 211 -29.70 8.39 0.22
N SER A 212 -30.08 8.01 -0.99
CA SER A 212 -30.34 8.99 -2.06
C SER A 212 -31.72 8.82 -2.69
N ALA A 213 -32.25 9.98 -3.10
CA ALA A 213 -33.55 10.24 -3.69
C ALA A 213 -33.77 9.48 -5.03
N PRO A 214 -35.03 9.29 -5.48
CA PRO A 214 -35.35 8.50 -6.67
C PRO A 214 -34.69 9.05 -7.94
N ILE A 215 -34.01 8.17 -8.68
CA ILE A 215 -33.55 8.42 -10.04
C ILE A 215 -34.73 8.12 -10.98
N LEU A 216 -35.18 9.14 -11.72
CA LEU A 216 -36.21 9.01 -12.74
C LEU A 216 -35.63 8.32 -13.99
N TYR A 217 -36.15 7.13 -14.32
CA TYR A 217 -35.99 6.53 -15.65
C TYR A 217 -37.11 7.02 -16.57
N PHE A 218 -36.75 7.37 -17.81
CA PHE A 218 -37.70 7.52 -18.91
C PHE A 218 -37.44 6.38 -19.89
N ASP A 219 -38.39 5.44 -20.00
CA ASP A 219 -38.39 4.45 -21.08
C ASP A 219 -38.81 5.11 -22.40
N ASP A 220 -38.38 4.48 -23.49
CA ASP A 220 -38.49 4.86 -24.89
C ASP A 220 -39.67 5.75 -25.32
N ILE A 221 -39.34 6.67 -26.23
CA ILE A 221 -40.28 7.44 -27.03
C ILE A 221 -41.11 6.47 -27.89
N THR A 222 -42.33 6.16 -27.44
CA THR A 222 -43.37 5.71 -28.36
C THR A 222 -43.98 6.92 -29.10
N PRO A 223 -44.49 6.77 -30.33
CA PRO A 223 -45.00 7.89 -31.14
C PRO A 223 -46.26 8.61 -30.60
N GLN A 224 -46.63 8.41 -29.33
CA GLN A 224 -47.91 8.84 -28.76
C GLN A 224 -47.84 9.61 -27.42
N ASN A 225 -46.69 10.19 -27.03
CA ASN A 225 -46.60 11.17 -25.92
C ASN A 225 -47.33 10.75 -24.62
N ARG A 226 -47.03 9.58 -24.05
CA ARG A 226 -47.41 9.26 -22.66
C ARG A 226 -46.18 8.88 -21.85
N TYR A 227 -45.88 9.67 -20.83
CA TYR A 227 -44.80 9.42 -19.87
C TYR A 227 -45.26 8.41 -18.83
N HIS A 228 -44.65 7.23 -18.78
CA HIS A 228 -44.77 6.30 -17.65
C HIS A 228 -43.57 6.49 -16.72
N VAL A 229 -43.81 7.01 -15.52
CA VAL A 229 -42.80 7.09 -14.47
C VAL A 229 -42.81 5.77 -13.70
N VAL A 230 -41.79 4.94 -13.91
CA VAL A 230 -41.57 3.74 -13.08
C VAL A 230 -40.53 4.09 -12.01
N MET A 231 -40.96 4.22 -10.76
CA MET A 231 -40.05 4.38 -9.62
C MET A 231 -39.57 3.01 -9.14
N PHE A 232 -38.33 2.63 -9.46
CA PHE A 232 -37.65 1.53 -8.76
C PHE A 232 -36.97 2.07 -7.50
N GLN A 233 -37.34 1.54 -6.33
CA GLN A 233 -36.49 1.63 -5.14
C GLN A 233 -35.34 0.62 -5.28
N THR A 234 -34.29 0.96 -6.01
CA THR A 234 -33.01 0.24 -5.87
C THR A 234 -32.36 0.63 -4.56
N ARG A 235 -32.27 -0.31 -3.61
CA ARG A 235 -31.45 -0.14 -2.40
C ARG A 235 -29.98 -0.15 -2.81
N PHE A 236 -29.37 1.03 -2.87
CA PHE A 236 -27.92 1.17 -3.00
C PHE A 236 -27.31 0.95 -1.61
N TYR A 237 -26.47 -0.07 -1.48
CA TYR A 237 -25.64 -0.22 -0.28
C TYR A 237 -24.33 0.48 -0.58
N HIS A 238 -24.02 1.53 0.19
CA HIS A 238 -22.82 2.29 -0.04
C HIS A 238 -21.61 1.49 0.38
N ILE A 239 -20.77 1.30 -0.63
CA ILE A 239 -19.43 0.77 -0.56
C ILE A 239 -18.50 1.97 -0.17
N LEU A 240 -17.21 1.96 -0.49
CA LEU A 240 -16.20 2.06 0.56
C LEU A 240 -15.04 3.05 0.24
N GLN A 241 -14.51 3.74 1.27
CA GLN A 241 -13.61 4.91 1.17
C GLN A 241 -12.64 5.12 2.38
N HIS A 242 -11.32 5.02 2.15
CA HIS A 242 -10.06 5.50 2.78
C HIS A 242 -10.04 6.12 4.22
N ARG A 243 -8.85 6.33 4.82
CA ARG A 243 -8.73 7.31 5.93
C ARG A 243 -9.29 8.67 5.47
N TYR A 244 -10.02 9.37 6.35
CA TYR A 244 -10.69 10.68 6.12
C TYR A 244 -12.10 10.66 5.49
N TYR A 245 -12.82 9.54 5.53
CA TYR A 245 -14.20 9.46 5.01
C TYR A 245 -15.19 8.85 6.01
N GLY A 246 -16.42 9.37 5.99
CA GLY A 246 -17.60 8.74 6.62
C GLY A 246 -17.47 8.41 8.10
N LYS A 247 -16.95 7.23 8.44
CA LYS A 247 -16.65 6.84 9.83
C LYS A 247 -15.17 6.53 10.11
N SER A 248 -14.35 6.39 9.08
CA SER A 248 -12.90 6.19 9.17
C SER A 248 -12.16 7.53 9.26
N ILE A 249 -12.56 8.36 10.23
CA ILE A 249 -12.11 9.76 10.34
C ILE A 249 -11.11 9.90 11.50
N PRO A 250 -9.83 10.20 11.21
CA PRO A 250 -8.88 10.56 12.25
C PRO A 250 -9.27 11.93 12.81
N PHE A 251 -9.05 12.17 14.11
CA PHE A 251 -9.49 13.38 14.83
C PHE A 251 -11.01 13.47 15.08
N GLY A 252 -11.73 12.36 14.89
CA GLY A 252 -13.05 12.08 15.48
C GLY A 252 -14.24 12.83 14.87
N SER A 253 -14.06 14.09 14.46
CA SER A 253 -15.08 14.88 13.79
C SER A 253 -14.63 15.27 12.38
N ARG A 254 -15.55 15.18 11.41
CA ARG A 254 -15.22 15.39 9.98
C ARG A 254 -14.72 16.80 9.70
N GLU A 255 -15.35 17.80 10.32
CA GLU A 255 -14.95 19.21 10.16
C GLU A 255 -13.53 19.45 10.68
N GLU A 256 -13.14 18.80 11.78
CA GLU A 256 -11.80 18.88 12.34
C GLU A 256 -10.77 18.14 11.46
N ALA A 257 -11.09 16.93 11.02
CA ALA A 257 -10.22 16.12 10.18
C ALA A 257 -9.89 16.79 8.84
N LEU A 258 -10.85 17.52 8.25
CA LEU A 258 -10.71 18.20 6.96
C LEU A 258 -10.37 19.70 7.11
N LYS A 259 -10.06 20.15 8.33
CA LYS A 259 -9.94 21.57 8.67
C LYS A 259 -8.78 22.27 7.97
N ASN A 260 -7.59 21.67 8.01
CA ASN A 260 -6.36 22.29 7.51
C ASN A 260 -5.24 21.24 7.31
N ALA A 261 -4.09 21.70 6.83
CA ALA A 261 -2.92 20.86 6.57
C ALA A 261 -2.40 20.07 7.78
N SER A 262 -2.60 20.54 9.01
CA SER A 262 -2.13 19.83 10.22
C SER A 262 -2.92 18.56 10.48
N THR A 263 -4.21 18.55 10.15
CA THR A 263 -5.03 17.33 10.21
C THR A 263 -4.97 16.58 8.90
N LEU A 264 -5.07 17.23 7.74
CA LEU A 264 -5.01 16.55 6.42
C LEU A 264 -3.64 15.94 6.08
N GLY A 265 -2.56 16.33 6.76
CA GLY A 265 -1.19 15.84 6.52
C GLY A 265 -1.02 14.32 6.45
N TYR A 266 -1.85 13.58 7.19
CA TYR A 266 -1.84 12.12 7.22
C TYR A 266 -2.67 11.48 6.09
N PHE A 267 -3.40 12.28 5.32
CA PHE A 267 -4.13 11.81 4.15
C PHE A 267 -3.19 11.77 2.94
N ASN A 268 -2.53 10.62 2.78
CA ASN A 268 -1.67 10.33 1.63
C ASN A 268 -1.65 8.83 1.32
N SER A 269 -1.15 8.50 0.12
CA SER A 269 -1.08 7.14 -0.42
C SER A 269 -0.19 6.22 0.40
N ALA A 270 0.97 6.68 0.89
CA ALA A 270 1.88 5.83 1.65
C ALA A 270 1.25 5.34 2.97
N GLN A 271 0.57 6.24 3.70
CA GLN A 271 -0.18 5.88 4.91
C GLN A 271 -1.33 4.92 4.60
N ALA A 272 -2.03 5.13 3.48
CA ALA A 272 -3.10 4.24 3.02
C ALA A 272 -2.62 2.81 2.79
N LEU A 273 -1.52 2.65 2.05
CA LEU A 273 -0.94 1.34 1.77
C LEU A 273 -0.47 0.66 3.06
N ALA A 274 0.05 1.42 4.04
CA ALA A 274 0.39 0.89 5.35
C ALA A 274 -0.85 0.44 6.16
N ASP A 275 -1.93 1.24 6.16
CA ASP A 275 -3.23 0.86 6.75
C ASP A 275 -3.74 -0.47 6.13
N TYR A 276 -3.60 -0.63 4.81
CA TYR A 276 -4.00 -1.84 4.08
C TYR A 276 -3.16 -3.07 4.46
N ALA A 277 -1.86 -2.90 4.65
CA ALA A 277 -0.98 -3.99 5.05
C ALA A 277 -1.32 -4.47 6.47
N GLU A 278 -1.47 -3.56 7.43
CA GLU A 278 -1.79 -3.92 8.81
C GLU A 278 -3.12 -4.67 8.93
N ILE A 279 -4.18 -4.17 8.30
CA ILE A 279 -5.48 -4.86 8.39
C ILE A 279 -5.46 -6.22 7.72
N LEU A 280 -4.73 -6.38 6.62
CA LEU A 280 -4.68 -7.65 5.92
C LEU A 280 -3.97 -8.69 6.78
N ILE A 281 -2.87 -8.30 7.43
CA ILE A 281 -2.19 -9.14 8.41
C ILE A 281 -3.11 -9.44 9.60
N HIS A 282 -3.86 -8.45 10.10
CA HIS A 282 -4.84 -8.65 11.18
C HIS A 282 -5.95 -9.63 10.78
N VAL A 283 -6.58 -9.45 9.62
CA VAL A 283 -7.66 -10.30 9.10
C VAL A 283 -7.13 -11.72 8.91
N LYS A 284 -5.96 -11.87 8.29
CA LYS A 284 -5.31 -13.17 8.14
C LYS A 284 -5.14 -13.89 9.47
N LYS A 285 -4.54 -13.21 10.46
CA LYS A 285 -4.32 -13.78 11.80
C LYS A 285 -5.62 -14.09 12.54
N LYS A 286 -6.60 -13.18 12.48
CA LYS A 286 -7.88 -13.30 13.18
C LYS A 286 -8.72 -14.47 12.69
N TYR A 287 -8.62 -14.79 11.40
CA TYR A 287 -9.43 -15.82 10.74
C TYR A 287 -8.63 -17.05 10.33
N HIS A 288 -7.40 -17.22 10.83
CA HIS A 288 -6.52 -18.33 10.48
C HIS A 288 -6.35 -18.51 8.96
N ALA A 289 -6.07 -17.41 8.28
CA ALA A 289 -5.93 -17.29 6.83
C ALA A 289 -4.54 -16.79 6.42
N GLU A 290 -3.52 -17.07 7.25
CA GLU A 290 -2.13 -16.64 7.03
C GLU A 290 -1.59 -17.10 5.67
N ASP A 291 -1.89 -18.34 5.28
CA ASP A 291 -1.51 -18.95 4.00
C ASP A 291 -2.39 -18.52 2.81
N SER A 292 -3.51 -17.84 3.06
CA SER A 292 -4.46 -17.44 2.01
C SER A 292 -3.84 -16.37 1.09
N PRO A 293 -3.78 -16.57 -0.23
CA PRO A 293 -3.28 -15.56 -1.14
C PRO A 293 -4.21 -14.35 -1.22
N VAL A 294 -3.64 -13.15 -1.36
CA VAL A 294 -4.42 -11.91 -1.45
C VAL A 294 -4.35 -11.35 -2.87
N ILE A 295 -5.51 -11.03 -3.46
CA ILE A 295 -5.60 -10.28 -4.73
C ILE A 295 -6.27 -8.95 -4.45
N VAL A 296 -5.57 -7.86 -4.73
CA VAL A 296 -6.11 -6.50 -4.58
C VAL A 296 -6.72 -6.01 -5.89
N ILE A 297 -7.86 -5.34 -5.82
CA ILE A 297 -8.64 -4.89 -6.97
C ILE A 297 -9.07 -3.46 -6.73
N GLY A 298 -8.87 -2.57 -7.70
CA GLY A 298 -9.32 -1.19 -7.59
C GLY A 298 -9.52 -0.54 -8.95
N GLY A 299 -10.36 0.50 -8.98
CA GLY A 299 -10.61 1.34 -10.16
C GLY A 299 -10.09 2.77 -9.95
N SER A 300 -9.60 3.42 -11.00
CA SER A 300 -9.14 4.82 -10.96
C SER A 300 -7.99 4.99 -9.95
N TYR A 301 -8.09 5.95 -9.03
CA TYR A 301 -7.18 6.09 -7.88
C TYR A 301 -7.04 4.78 -7.08
N GLY A 302 -8.13 4.04 -6.84
CA GLY A 302 -8.06 2.72 -6.19
C GLY A 302 -7.27 1.70 -7.00
N GLY A 303 -7.28 1.81 -8.34
CA GLY A 303 -6.45 1.01 -9.23
C GLY A 303 -4.97 1.38 -9.14
N MET A 304 -4.65 2.67 -8.98
CA MET A 304 -3.29 3.13 -8.69
C MET A 304 -2.81 2.55 -7.36
N LEU A 305 -3.60 2.68 -6.29
CA LEU A 305 -3.32 2.09 -4.98
C LEU A 305 -3.15 0.57 -5.06
N ALA A 306 -4.00 -0.16 -5.79
CA ALA A 306 -3.86 -1.61 -5.97
C ALA A 306 -2.53 -1.98 -6.63
N SER A 307 -2.15 -1.27 -7.70
CA SER A 307 -0.86 -1.49 -8.38
C SER A 307 0.34 -1.16 -7.48
N TRP A 308 0.30 -0.04 -6.77
CA TRP A 308 1.35 0.39 -5.86
C TRP A 308 1.44 -0.46 -4.60
N PHE A 309 0.31 -0.95 -4.08
CA PHE A 309 0.28 -1.91 -2.98
C PHE A 309 0.99 -3.20 -3.39
N ARG A 310 0.74 -3.67 -4.61
CA ARG A 310 1.43 -4.86 -5.13
C ARG A 310 2.93 -4.64 -5.31
N LEU A 311 3.37 -3.43 -5.67
CA LEU A 311 4.79 -3.08 -5.77
C LEU A 311 5.47 -2.94 -4.41
N LYS A 312 4.81 -2.31 -3.43
CA LYS A 312 5.39 -1.97 -2.13
C LYS A 312 5.20 -3.03 -1.05
N TYR A 313 4.16 -3.84 -1.15
CA TYR A 313 3.82 -4.93 -0.23
C TYR A 313 3.61 -6.25 -0.99
N PRO A 314 4.60 -6.70 -1.81
CA PRO A 314 4.48 -7.93 -2.57
C PRO A 314 4.37 -9.18 -1.66
N HIS A 315 4.80 -9.07 -0.40
CA HIS A 315 4.61 -10.10 0.63
C HIS A 315 3.18 -10.22 1.13
N VAL A 316 2.38 -9.15 1.02
CA VAL A 316 0.98 -9.14 1.44
C VAL A 316 0.06 -9.47 0.27
N ALA A 317 0.26 -8.82 -0.89
CA ALA A 317 -0.55 -9.02 -2.09
C ALA A 317 0.16 -9.91 -3.13
N LEU A 318 -0.47 -11.03 -3.49
CA LEU A 318 0.02 -11.93 -4.54
C LEU A 318 -0.11 -11.29 -5.94
N GLY A 319 -1.18 -10.53 -6.17
CA GLY A 319 -1.46 -9.88 -7.45
C GLY A 319 -2.45 -8.74 -7.33
N ALA A 320 -2.55 -7.94 -8.40
CA ALA A 320 -3.42 -6.78 -8.48
C ALA A 320 -4.21 -6.73 -9.79
N LEU A 321 -5.47 -6.27 -9.72
CA LEU A 321 -6.23 -5.76 -10.86
C LEU A 321 -6.39 -4.25 -10.70
N ALA A 322 -5.68 -3.51 -11.56
CA ALA A 322 -5.66 -2.06 -11.61
C ALA A 322 -6.50 -1.58 -12.80
N SER A 323 -7.80 -1.37 -12.57
CA SER A 323 -8.71 -0.84 -13.58
C SER A 323 -8.56 0.68 -13.69
N SER A 324 -8.45 1.18 -14.92
CA SER A 324 -8.45 2.60 -15.27
C SER A 324 -7.46 3.42 -14.45
N ALA A 325 -6.28 2.84 -14.17
CA ALA A 325 -5.29 3.38 -13.24
C ALA A 325 -4.29 4.28 -13.98
N PRO A 326 -4.32 5.61 -13.82
CA PRO A 326 -3.47 6.54 -14.55
C PRO A 326 -2.06 6.67 -13.91
N ILE A 327 -1.34 5.55 -13.77
CA ILE A 327 -0.03 5.54 -13.09
C ILE A 327 1.09 6.21 -13.90
N LEU A 328 0.87 6.52 -15.18
CA LEU A 328 1.83 7.21 -16.06
C LEU A 328 1.61 8.73 -16.09
N TYR A 329 0.66 9.26 -15.32
CA TYR A 329 0.24 10.68 -15.38
C TYR A 329 1.02 11.59 -14.42
N PHE A 330 2.24 11.22 -14.05
CA PHE A 330 3.09 11.98 -13.13
C PHE A 330 4.34 12.47 -13.85
N ASP A 331 4.87 13.61 -13.37
CA ASP A 331 5.94 14.34 -14.06
C ASP A 331 5.60 14.52 -15.56
N ASP A 332 6.56 14.42 -16.46
CA ASP A 332 6.34 14.61 -17.91
C ASP A 332 6.28 13.28 -18.67
N ILE A 333 5.86 12.18 -18.00
CA ILE A 333 5.79 10.84 -18.61
C ILE A 333 4.70 10.77 -19.69
N THR A 334 3.53 11.36 -19.42
CA THR A 334 2.39 11.43 -20.35
C THR A 334 2.20 12.88 -20.82
N PRO A 335 1.91 13.13 -22.11
CA PRO A 335 1.59 14.46 -22.60
C PRO A 335 0.46 15.12 -21.78
N HIS A 336 0.64 16.38 -21.42
CA HIS A 336 -0.29 17.11 -20.55
C HIS A 336 -1.70 17.19 -21.16
N ASP A 337 -1.82 17.19 -22.49
CA ASP A 337 -3.09 17.23 -23.22
C ASP A 337 -3.76 15.87 -23.47
N GLY A 338 -3.14 14.77 -23.04
CA GLY A 338 -3.62 13.41 -23.32
C GLY A 338 -5.08 13.20 -22.92
N TYR A 339 -5.46 13.68 -21.73
CA TYR A 339 -6.80 13.54 -21.16
C TYR A 339 -7.85 14.21 -22.05
N PHE A 340 -7.64 15.50 -22.34
CA PHE A 340 -8.56 16.29 -23.16
C PHE A 340 -8.53 15.88 -24.64
N SER A 341 -7.43 15.30 -25.12
CA SER A 341 -7.35 14.69 -26.44
C SER A 341 -8.27 13.49 -26.59
N ILE A 342 -8.35 12.62 -25.57
CA ILE A 342 -9.30 11.49 -25.57
C ILE A 342 -10.75 11.97 -25.49
N VAL A 343 -11.06 12.94 -24.61
CA VAL A 343 -12.40 13.55 -24.55
C VAL A 343 -12.79 14.14 -25.91
N THR A 344 -11.87 14.89 -26.53
CA THR A 344 -12.08 15.49 -27.85
C THR A 344 -12.32 14.43 -28.93
N LYS A 345 -11.57 13.34 -28.89
CA LYS A 345 -11.72 12.22 -29.83
C LYS A 345 -13.11 11.59 -29.71
N ASP A 346 -13.58 11.31 -28.50
CA ASP A 346 -14.88 10.68 -28.24
C ASP A 346 -16.04 11.53 -28.81
N PHE A 347 -16.06 12.83 -28.50
CA PHE A 347 -17.06 13.75 -29.07
C PHE A 347 -16.97 13.87 -30.60
N ARG A 348 -15.75 13.89 -31.16
CA ARG A 348 -15.54 13.98 -32.62
C ARG A 348 -16.00 12.71 -33.34
N GLU A 349 -15.82 11.55 -32.73
CA GLU A 349 -16.29 10.26 -33.25
C GLU A 349 -17.81 10.14 -33.15
N ALA A 350 -18.43 10.65 -32.09
CA ALA A 350 -19.88 10.69 -31.93
C ALA A 350 -20.55 11.64 -32.94
N SER A 351 -20.06 12.88 -33.09
CA SER A 351 -20.52 13.82 -34.11
C SER A 351 -19.52 14.94 -34.38
N LYS A 352 -19.09 15.08 -35.64
CA LYS A 352 -18.22 16.18 -36.09
C LYS A 352 -18.88 17.56 -35.94
N THR A 353 -20.19 17.64 -36.14
CA THR A 353 -20.96 18.90 -36.04
C THR A 353 -21.10 19.35 -34.59
N CYS A 354 -21.40 18.41 -33.70
CA CYS A 354 -21.42 18.62 -32.24
C CYS A 354 -20.05 19.09 -31.74
N TYR A 355 -18.97 18.36 -32.07
CA TYR A 355 -17.59 18.73 -31.76
C TYR A 355 -17.25 20.16 -32.20
N GLN A 356 -17.57 20.52 -33.45
CA GLN A 356 -17.29 21.85 -33.97
C GLN A 356 -18.11 22.94 -33.25
N THR A 357 -19.38 22.66 -32.97
CA THR A 357 -20.27 23.58 -32.25
C THR A 357 -19.77 23.84 -30.82
N ILE A 358 -19.30 22.81 -30.12
CA ILE A 358 -18.68 22.95 -28.78
C ILE A 358 -17.43 23.81 -28.88
N ARG A 359 -16.54 23.53 -29.85
CA ARG A 359 -15.30 24.28 -30.05
C ARG A 359 -15.54 25.76 -30.33
N ASP A 360 -16.52 26.09 -31.16
CA ASP A 360 -16.84 27.48 -31.51
C ASP A 360 -17.56 28.22 -30.36
N SER A 361 -18.22 27.47 -29.46
CA SER A 361 -18.99 28.06 -28.36
C SER A 361 -18.14 28.84 -27.36
N TRP A 362 -16.87 28.46 -27.15
CA TRP A 362 -16.02 29.12 -26.14
C TRP A 362 -15.77 30.60 -26.46
N THR A 363 -15.48 30.90 -27.73
CA THR A 363 -15.30 32.28 -28.20
C THR A 363 -16.62 33.03 -28.23
N GLU A 364 -17.73 32.36 -28.57
CA GLU A 364 -19.06 33.00 -28.55
C GLU A 364 -19.51 33.36 -27.12
N ILE A 365 -19.19 32.53 -26.12
CA ILE A 365 -19.44 32.83 -24.70
C ILE A 365 -18.70 34.11 -24.29
N ASP A 366 -17.41 34.25 -24.60
CA ASP A 366 -16.65 35.46 -24.26
C ASP A 366 -17.16 36.69 -25.01
N LYS A 367 -17.49 36.51 -26.29
CA LYS A 367 -18.07 37.56 -27.12
C LYS A 367 -19.37 38.09 -26.52
N VAL A 368 -20.30 37.22 -26.12
CA VAL A 368 -21.54 37.64 -25.46
C VAL A 368 -21.25 38.23 -24.08
N ALA A 369 -20.38 37.62 -23.29
CA ALA A 369 -20.03 38.10 -21.95
C ALA A 369 -19.41 39.52 -21.95
N SER A 370 -18.67 39.88 -23.00
CA SER A 370 -18.05 41.20 -23.17
C SER A 370 -19.03 42.33 -23.50
N GLN A 371 -20.28 42.01 -23.86
CA GLN A 371 -21.31 42.99 -24.17
C GLN A 371 -21.96 43.57 -22.90
N LEU A 372 -22.59 44.74 -23.03
CA LEU A 372 -23.42 45.31 -21.97
C LEU A 372 -24.54 44.31 -21.63
N ASP A 373 -24.70 43.99 -20.35
CA ASP A 373 -25.63 42.94 -19.84
C ASP A 373 -25.37 41.52 -20.38
N GLY A 374 -24.18 41.27 -20.94
CA GLY A 374 -23.77 39.99 -21.52
C GLY A 374 -23.86 38.82 -20.55
N LEU A 375 -23.28 38.97 -19.34
CA LEU A 375 -23.32 37.95 -18.28
C LEU A 375 -24.75 37.68 -17.79
N SER A 376 -25.60 38.71 -17.71
CA SER A 376 -27.02 38.55 -17.36
C SER A 376 -27.79 37.79 -18.45
N THR A 377 -27.46 38.06 -19.71
CA THR A 377 -28.01 37.34 -20.87
C THR A 377 -27.63 35.86 -20.84
N LEU A 378 -26.36 35.56 -20.59
CA LEU A 378 -25.87 34.18 -20.41
C LEU A 378 -26.54 33.51 -19.21
N SER A 379 -26.69 34.23 -18.09
CA SER A 379 -27.33 33.72 -16.86
C SER A 379 -28.77 33.26 -17.13
N LYS A 380 -29.53 34.06 -17.87
CA LYS A 380 -30.91 33.71 -18.28
C LYS A 380 -30.94 32.55 -19.26
N LYS A 381 -30.08 32.55 -20.28
CA LYS A 381 -30.04 31.52 -21.33
C LYS A 381 -29.71 30.14 -20.74
N PHE A 382 -28.72 30.07 -19.85
CA PHE A 382 -28.28 28.83 -19.23
C PHE A 382 -29.01 28.49 -17.92
N LYS A 383 -30.01 29.27 -17.54
CA LYS A 383 -30.76 29.16 -16.27
C LYS A 383 -29.80 28.95 -15.09
N THR A 384 -28.91 29.90 -14.85
CA THR A 384 -27.95 29.82 -13.74
C THR A 384 -28.66 30.02 -12.40
N CYS A 385 -28.18 29.35 -11.35
CA CYS A 385 -28.81 29.44 -10.03
C CYS A 385 -28.57 30.81 -9.38
N ASN A 386 -27.41 31.40 -9.66
CA ASN A 386 -27.04 32.76 -9.31
C ASN A 386 -26.54 33.49 -10.58
N PRO A 387 -26.65 34.83 -10.66
CA PRO A 387 -26.05 35.59 -11.75
C PRO A 387 -24.56 35.29 -11.90
N LEU A 388 -24.09 35.12 -13.13
CA LEU A 388 -22.67 34.91 -13.43
C LEU A 388 -21.87 36.17 -13.09
N GLU A 389 -20.76 36.03 -12.36
CA GLU A 389 -19.80 37.11 -12.13
C GLU A 389 -18.75 37.16 -13.24
N THR A 390 -18.44 36.01 -13.83
CA THR A 390 -17.44 35.83 -14.89
C THR A 390 -17.93 34.83 -15.95
N SER A 391 -17.42 34.93 -17.19
CA SER A 391 -17.68 33.90 -18.21
C SER A 391 -17.05 32.55 -17.84
N SER A 392 -15.97 32.55 -17.04
CA SER A 392 -15.28 31.36 -16.58
C SER A 392 -16.16 30.41 -15.77
N GLU A 393 -17.14 30.91 -15.02
CA GLU A 393 -18.07 30.05 -14.27
C GLU A 393 -18.91 29.16 -15.19
N LEU A 394 -19.46 29.74 -16.26
CA LEU A 394 -20.21 28.99 -17.27
C LEU A 394 -19.29 28.03 -18.03
N LYS A 395 -18.07 28.48 -18.37
CA LYS A 395 -17.11 27.64 -19.09
C LYS A 395 -16.67 26.42 -18.30
N ASN A 396 -16.30 26.62 -17.03
CA ASN A 396 -15.92 25.54 -16.12
C ASN A 396 -17.07 24.54 -15.94
N TYR A 397 -18.33 25.01 -15.88
CA TYR A 397 -19.49 24.13 -15.80
C TYR A 397 -19.64 23.26 -17.05
N LEU A 398 -19.57 23.87 -18.25
CA LEU A 398 -19.69 23.15 -19.51
C LEU A 398 -18.53 22.16 -19.71
N GLU A 399 -17.30 22.57 -19.39
CA GLU A 399 -16.13 21.69 -19.42
C GLU A 399 -16.34 20.44 -18.57
N ASN A 400 -16.79 20.60 -17.31
CA ASN A 400 -17.12 19.48 -16.43
C ASN A 400 -18.22 18.59 -17.01
N ILE A 401 -19.24 19.14 -17.67
CA ILE A 401 -20.27 18.32 -18.33
C ILE A 401 -19.67 17.45 -19.44
N TYR A 402 -18.86 18.02 -20.31
CA TYR A 402 -18.29 17.28 -21.44
C TYR A 402 -17.28 16.22 -20.98
N VAL A 403 -16.43 16.58 -20.01
CA VAL A 403 -15.46 15.65 -19.43
C VAL A 403 -16.17 14.47 -18.75
N LEU A 404 -17.19 14.72 -17.91
CA LEU A 404 -17.95 13.66 -17.25
C LEU A 404 -18.76 12.81 -18.25
N ALA A 405 -19.27 13.41 -19.33
CA ALA A 405 -19.97 12.68 -20.37
C ALA A 405 -19.03 11.67 -21.06
N ALA A 406 -17.82 12.09 -21.46
CA ALA A 406 -16.84 11.20 -22.07
C ALA A 406 -16.31 10.14 -21.09
N GLN A 407 -15.97 10.54 -19.86
CA GLN A 407 -15.43 9.62 -18.85
C GLN A 407 -16.38 8.44 -18.58
N TYR A 408 -17.68 8.69 -18.51
CA TYR A 408 -18.70 7.68 -18.27
C TYR A 408 -19.48 7.32 -19.54
N ASP A 409 -18.87 7.42 -20.72
CA ASP A 409 -19.52 7.12 -22.00
C ASP A 409 -19.73 5.61 -22.20
N ARG A 410 -20.82 5.07 -21.62
CA ARG A 410 -21.06 3.62 -21.54
C ARG A 410 -22.51 3.22 -21.85
N PRO A 411 -22.74 1.95 -22.28
CA PRO A 411 -24.08 1.41 -22.42
C PRO A 411 -24.86 1.41 -21.08
N PRO A 412 -26.21 1.44 -21.14
CA PRO A 412 -27.02 1.68 -22.33
C PRO A 412 -27.07 3.17 -22.75
N ARG A 413 -26.57 4.09 -21.91
CA ARG A 413 -26.88 5.54 -22.00
C ARG A 413 -26.04 6.32 -23.02
N TYR A 414 -24.75 5.99 -23.17
CA TYR A 414 -23.78 6.74 -23.98
C TYR A 414 -23.92 8.28 -23.88
N PRO A 415 -23.62 8.88 -22.70
CA PRO A 415 -23.74 10.32 -22.45
C PRO A 415 -23.23 11.26 -23.55
N VAL A 416 -22.14 10.93 -24.24
CA VAL A 416 -21.62 11.78 -25.34
C VAL A 416 -22.62 11.81 -26.51
N THR A 417 -23.19 10.65 -26.83
CA THR A 417 -24.25 10.55 -27.85
C THR A 417 -25.49 11.34 -27.45
N VAL A 418 -25.85 11.35 -26.16
CA VAL A 418 -26.99 12.14 -25.63
C VAL A 418 -26.73 13.64 -25.77
N VAL A 419 -25.54 14.10 -25.36
CA VAL A 419 -25.16 15.52 -25.48
C VAL A 419 -25.17 15.95 -26.95
N CYS A 420 -24.53 15.18 -27.83
CA CYS A 420 -24.47 15.50 -29.24
C CYS A 420 -25.82 15.40 -29.94
N GLY A 421 -26.67 14.44 -29.57
CA GLY A 421 -28.05 14.37 -30.05
C GLY A 421 -28.87 15.61 -29.67
N GLY A 422 -28.65 16.17 -28.47
CA GLY A 422 -29.26 17.44 -28.06
C GLY A 422 -28.74 18.65 -28.85
N ILE A 423 -27.43 18.74 -29.07
CA ILE A 423 -26.80 19.85 -29.82
C ILE A 423 -27.19 19.82 -31.30
N ASP A 424 -27.14 18.65 -31.94
CA ASP A 424 -27.41 18.50 -33.37
C ASP A 424 -28.91 18.44 -33.68
N GLY A 425 -29.74 18.01 -32.72
CA GLY A 425 -31.20 17.92 -32.84
C GLY A 425 -31.93 19.24 -32.61
N GLU A 426 -31.24 20.30 -32.19
CA GLU A 426 -31.80 21.64 -32.00
C GLU A 426 -32.22 22.27 -33.34
N ALA A 427 -33.24 23.14 -33.32
CA ALA A 427 -33.90 23.64 -34.53
C ALA A 427 -32.93 24.29 -35.55
N LEU A 428 -33.21 24.09 -36.84
CA LEU A 428 -32.43 24.66 -37.93
C LEU A 428 -32.48 26.21 -37.85
N GLY A 429 -31.32 26.85 -37.66
CA GLY A 429 -31.19 28.30 -37.48
C GLY A 429 -31.00 28.78 -36.05
N SER A 430 -31.04 27.90 -35.03
CA SER A 430 -30.71 28.24 -33.65
C SER A 430 -29.25 28.69 -33.50
N ASP A 431 -29.02 29.71 -32.66
CA ASP A 431 -27.68 30.20 -32.34
C ASP A 431 -26.84 29.15 -31.59
N ILE A 432 -25.51 29.28 -31.67
CA ILE A 432 -24.56 28.33 -31.07
C ILE A 432 -24.86 28.09 -29.59
N LEU A 433 -25.15 29.14 -28.81
CA LEU A 433 -25.39 29.01 -27.37
C LEU A 433 -26.71 28.29 -27.06
N SER A 434 -27.73 28.44 -27.91
CA SER A 434 -28.99 27.68 -27.78
C SER A 434 -28.78 26.19 -28.04
N LYS A 435 -27.95 25.83 -29.04
CA LYS A 435 -27.56 24.43 -29.27
C LYS A 435 -26.80 23.83 -28.09
N ILE A 436 -25.85 24.57 -27.52
CA ILE A 436 -25.09 24.14 -26.34
C ILE A 436 -26.03 23.91 -25.15
N PHE A 437 -26.97 24.82 -24.91
CA PHE A 437 -27.97 24.66 -23.85
C PHE A 437 -28.85 23.42 -24.07
N ALA A 438 -29.26 23.12 -25.31
CA ALA A 438 -30.01 21.90 -25.62
C ALA A 438 -29.22 20.63 -25.26
N GLY A 439 -27.92 20.59 -25.53
CA GLY A 439 -27.02 19.52 -25.08
C GLY A 439 -26.96 19.36 -23.55
N VAL A 440 -26.89 20.48 -22.82
CA VAL A 440 -26.93 20.48 -21.34
C VAL A 440 -28.25 19.90 -20.82
N VAL A 441 -29.38 20.32 -21.39
CA VAL A 441 -30.72 19.83 -21.02
C VAL A 441 -30.85 18.34 -21.34
N ALA A 442 -30.32 17.87 -22.47
CA ALA A 442 -30.38 16.47 -22.86
C ALA A 442 -29.70 15.54 -21.84
N VAL A 443 -28.54 15.93 -21.28
CA VAL A 443 -27.80 15.09 -20.33
C VAL A 443 -28.23 15.30 -18.86
N ARG A 444 -28.63 16.51 -18.48
CA ARG A 444 -29.01 16.84 -17.09
C ARG A 444 -30.51 16.73 -16.80
N GLY A 445 -31.35 16.63 -17.83
CA GLY A 445 -32.79 16.76 -17.71
C GLY A 445 -33.22 18.20 -17.39
N ASN A 446 -34.53 18.41 -17.19
CA ASN A 446 -35.07 19.73 -16.87
C ASN A 446 -34.85 20.06 -15.38
N SER A 447 -34.06 21.10 -15.10
CA SER A 447 -33.74 21.56 -13.75
C SER A 447 -34.21 23.01 -13.56
N PRO A 448 -34.61 23.44 -12.33
CA PRO A 448 -34.91 24.84 -12.06
C PRO A 448 -33.71 25.77 -12.34
N CYS A 449 -32.49 25.27 -12.14
CA CYS A 449 -31.25 25.95 -12.54
C CYS A 449 -30.10 24.94 -12.75
N TYR A 450 -29.03 25.33 -13.47
CA TYR A 450 -27.94 24.43 -13.87
C TYR A 450 -26.57 24.82 -13.29
N VAL A 451 -26.17 26.08 -13.47
CA VAL A 451 -24.81 26.58 -13.15
C VAL A 451 -24.78 27.27 -11.78
N ASN A 452 -23.66 27.17 -11.07
CA ASN A 452 -23.43 27.82 -9.77
C ASN A 452 -24.49 27.51 -8.70
N ALA A 453 -25.00 26.27 -8.71
CA ALA A 453 -25.81 25.79 -7.60
C ALA A 453 -25.00 25.84 -6.29
N PRO A 454 -25.62 26.15 -5.12
CA PRO A 454 -24.93 26.10 -3.84
C PRO A 454 -24.31 24.72 -3.63
N ALA A 455 -22.98 24.63 -3.63
CA ALA A 455 -22.26 23.40 -3.44
C ALA A 455 -21.57 23.44 -2.07
N ASN A 456 -22.07 22.64 -1.12
CA ASN A 456 -21.22 22.22 -0.01
C ASN A 456 -20.19 21.25 -0.60
N LEU A 457 -18.90 21.61 -0.53
CA LEU A 457 -17.83 20.72 -0.97
C LEU A 457 -17.94 19.38 -0.25
N SER A 458 -17.98 18.30 -1.03
CA SER A 458 -18.01 16.95 -0.48
C SER A 458 -16.64 16.62 0.16
N GLU A 459 -16.60 15.66 1.08
CA GLU A 459 -15.35 15.14 1.64
C GLU A 459 -14.41 14.64 0.56
N THR A 460 -14.95 13.94 -0.45
CA THR A 460 -14.23 13.50 -1.65
C THR A 460 -13.60 14.66 -2.38
N THR A 461 -14.31 15.79 -2.51
CA THR A 461 -13.75 16.97 -3.17
C THR A 461 -12.63 17.60 -2.35
N VAL A 462 -12.81 17.74 -1.03
CA VAL A 462 -11.79 18.33 -0.15
C VAL A 462 -10.54 17.43 -0.07
N GLY A 463 -10.76 16.12 0.02
CA GLY A 463 -9.74 15.09 0.06
C GLY A 463 -8.88 15.02 -1.19
N TRP A 464 -9.51 14.86 -2.35
CA TRP A 464 -8.82 14.85 -3.63
C TRP A 464 -8.04 16.16 -3.89
N ASN A 465 -8.65 17.30 -3.59
CA ASN A 465 -7.98 18.59 -3.73
C ASN A 465 -6.75 18.68 -2.82
N TRP A 466 -6.82 18.12 -1.61
CA TRP A 466 -5.65 18.03 -0.73
C TRP A 466 -4.57 17.10 -1.29
N GLN A 467 -4.93 15.89 -1.72
CA GLN A 467 -3.96 14.92 -2.24
C GLN A 467 -3.26 15.45 -3.49
N THR A 468 -3.99 16.07 -4.41
CA THR A 468 -3.39 16.69 -5.61
C THR A 468 -2.49 17.88 -5.25
N CYS A 469 -2.88 18.69 -4.25
CA CYS A 469 -2.05 19.78 -3.75
C CYS A 469 -0.85 19.37 -2.88
N SER A 470 -0.76 18.12 -2.45
CA SER A 470 0.33 17.61 -1.62
C SER A 470 1.26 16.67 -2.39
N GLU A 471 0.72 15.63 -3.03
CA GLU A 471 1.50 14.55 -3.64
C GLU A 471 1.06 14.14 -5.05
N MET A 472 -0.25 14.13 -5.34
CA MET A 472 -0.82 13.63 -6.60
C MET A 472 -0.82 14.73 -7.67
N VAL A 473 0.36 15.28 -7.96
CA VAL A 473 0.51 16.33 -8.99
C VAL A 473 0.39 15.69 -10.37
N ILE A 474 -0.82 15.71 -10.92
CA ILE A 474 -1.14 15.19 -12.25
C ILE A 474 -1.18 16.39 -13.22
N PRO A 475 -0.19 16.56 -14.11
CA PRO A 475 -0.05 17.75 -14.94
C PRO A 475 -0.95 17.67 -16.18
N ILE A 476 -2.26 17.61 -15.98
CA ILE A 476 -3.24 17.69 -17.06
C ILE A 476 -3.42 19.15 -17.47
N GLY A 477 -3.24 19.42 -18.77
CA GLY A 477 -3.44 20.71 -19.41
C GLY A 477 -4.30 20.59 -20.67
N ILE A 478 -4.69 21.73 -21.22
CA ILE A 478 -5.49 21.82 -22.44
C ILE A 478 -4.67 22.53 -23.51
N GLU A 479 -4.46 21.85 -24.64
CA GLU A 479 -3.75 22.39 -25.80
C GLU A 479 -4.72 22.84 -26.92
N ASN A 480 -4.22 23.61 -27.88
CA ASN A 480 -5.00 24.20 -28.98
C ASN A 480 -5.62 23.19 -29.96
N ASN A 481 -5.19 21.93 -29.92
CA ASN A 481 -5.66 20.82 -30.75
C ASN A 481 -6.97 20.19 -30.23
N THR A 482 -7.38 20.51 -29.00
CA THR A 482 -8.59 19.97 -28.35
C THR A 482 -9.86 20.73 -28.77
N MET A 483 -11.04 20.24 -28.37
CA MET A 483 -12.30 20.98 -28.52
C MET A 483 -12.51 22.08 -27.48
N PHE A 484 -11.58 22.23 -26.53
CA PHE A 484 -11.66 23.13 -25.39
C PHE A 484 -10.81 24.39 -25.61
N GLN A 485 -10.97 25.40 -24.75
CA GLN A 485 -10.09 26.56 -24.75
C GLN A 485 -8.72 26.18 -24.18
N ALA A 486 -7.64 26.54 -24.88
CA ALA A 486 -6.29 26.25 -24.42
C ALA A 486 -6.02 26.83 -23.04
N ASN A 487 -5.49 25.98 -22.18
CA ASN A 487 -5.16 26.22 -20.79
C ASN A 487 -4.05 25.24 -20.39
N PRO A 488 -2.80 25.48 -20.83
CA PRO A 488 -1.69 24.55 -20.57
C PRO A 488 -1.40 24.45 -19.07
N PHE A 489 -0.91 23.29 -18.62
CA PHE A 489 -0.54 23.11 -17.23
C PHE A 489 0.71 23.94 -16.89
N VAL A 490 0.61 24.79 -15.87
CA VAL A 490 1.73 25.61 -15.39
C VAL A 490 2.01 25.29 -13.91
N LEU A 491 3.12 24.60 -13.65
CA LEU A 491 3.47 24.13 -12.31
C LEU A 491 3.58 25.27 -11.28
N SER A 492 4.12 26.43 -11.65
CA SER A 492 4.25 27.58 -10.73
C SER A 492 2.89 28.15 -10.29
N GLU A 493 1.93 28.21 -11.21
CA GLU A 493 0.55 28.62 -10.89
C GLU A 493 -0.14 27.59 -10.02
N TYR A 494 0.05 26.29 -10.31
CA TYR A 494 -0.46 25.19 -9.50
C TYR A 494 0.08 25.25 -8.06
N ILE A 495 1.38 25.46 -7.88
CA ILE A 495 2.01 25.63 -6.56
C ILE A 495 1.42 26.84 -5.82
N ASN A 496 1.27 27.99 -6.49
CA ASN A 496 0.70 29.19 -5.88
C ASN A 496 -0.75 28.97 -5.43
N LYS A 497 -1.55 28.26 -6.23
CA LYS A 497 -2.91 27.86 -5.88
C LYS A 497 -2.92 26.99 -4.61
N CYS A 498 -2.11 25.94 -4.57
CA CYS A 498 -2.07 25.04 -3.40
C CYS A 498 -1.58 25.73 -2.13
N ARG A 499 -0.62 26.66 -2.23
CA ARG A 499 -0.20 27.51 -1.10
C ARG A 499 -1.33 28.39 -0.61
N ALA A 500 -2.10 28.99 -1.52
CA ALA A 500 -3.21 29.87 -1.16
C ALA A 500 -4.36 29.12 -0.46
N PHE A 501 -4.70 27.90 -0.93
CA PHE A 501 -5.82 27.12 -0.38
C PHE A 501 -5.46 26.34 0.88
N TYR A 502 -4.29 25.69 0.90
CA TYR A 502 -3.93 24.73 1.94
C TYR A 502 -2.68 25.10 2.75
N GLY A 503 -1.96 26.15 2.35
CA GLY A 503 -0.72 26.56 3.03
C GLY A 503 0.47 25.61 2.80
N VAL A 504 0.37 24.71 1.82
CA VAL A 504 1.41 23.71 1.49
C VAL A 504 1.91 23.86 0.06
N SER A 505 3.16 23.43 -0.18
CA SER A 505 3.72 23.35 -1.53
C SER A 505 3.66 21.89 -2.00
N PRO A 506 3.10 21.60 -3.19
CA PRO A 506 3.10 20.25 -3.73
C PRO A 506 4.51 19.66 -3.85
N ARG A 507 4.64 18.33 -3.69
CA ARG A 507 5.87 17.56 -3.93
C ARG A 507 5.74 16.77 -5.25
N PRO A 508 5.90 17.40 -6.44
CA PRO A 508 5.54 16.80 -7.72
C PRO A 508 6.29 15.51 -8.05
N HIS A 509 7.54 15.40 -7.60
CA HIS A 509 8.40 14.25 -7.89
C HIS A 509 8.32 13.13 -6.83
N TRP A 510 7.50 13.28 -5.78
CA TRP A 510 7.47 12.29 -4.71
C TRP A 510 6.84 10.98 -5.14
N VAL A 511 5.73 11.03 -5.90
CA VAL A 511 5.06 9.82 -6.42
C VAL A 511 6.01 9.02 -7.31
N THR A 512 6.75 9.68 -8.21
CA THR A 512 7.74 9.01 -9.05
C THR A 512 8.93 8.53 -8.21
N THR A 513 9.47 9.33 -7.30
CA THR A 513 10.55 8.90 -6.38
C THR A 513 10.17 7.64 -5.59
N TYR A 514 8.97 7.62 -5.03
CA TYR A 514 8.51 6.52 -4.19
C TYR A 514 8.09 5.31 -5.02
N TYR A 515 7.30 5.45 -6.09
CA TYR A 515 6.67 4.30 -6.78
C TYR A 515 7.33 3.82 -8.09
N GLY A 516 8.36 4.49 -8.65
CA GLY A 516 9.18 3.88 -9.72
C GLY A 516 9.97 4.81 -10.64
N GLY A 517 9.75 6.11 -10.60
CA GLY A 517 10.50 7.10 -11.38
C GLY A 517 9.90 7.37 -12.76
N ASN A 518 10.64 8.14 -13.56
CA ASN A 518 10.23 8.59 -14.89
C ASN A 518 10.09 7.45 -15.92
N ASP A 519 10.56 6.24 -15.60
CA ASP A 519 10.44 5.06 -16.47
C ASP A 519 9.73 3.89 -15.75
N ILE A 520 8.56 4.20 -15.17
CA ILE A 520 7.73 3.24 -14.46
C ILE A 520 7.38 1.99 -15.30
N LYS A 521 7.34 2.09 -16.63
CA LYS A 521 7.13 0.95 -17.53
C LYS A 521 8.29 -0.05 -17.43
N LEU A 522 9.54 0.43 -17.55
CA LEU A 522 10.72 -0.41 -17.38
C LEU A 522 10.78 -1.05 -15.99
N ILE A 523 10.36 -0.31 -14.96
CA ILE A 523 10.30 -0.82 -13.58
C ILE A 523 9.27 -1.94 -13.45
N LEU A 524 8.07 -1.74 -14.00
CA LEU A 524 7.04 -2.78 -14.01
C LEU A 524 7.50 -4.01 -14.80
N GLN A 525 8.20 -3.82 -15.92
CA GLN A 525 8.74 -4.91 -16.72
C GLN A 525 9.81 -5.72 -15.97
N ARG A 526 10.74 -5.04 -15.28
CA ARG A 526 11.89 -5.69 -14.61
C ARG A 526 11.56 -6.22 -13.22
N PHE A 527 10.72 -5.52 -12.47
CA PHE A 527 10.55 -5.75 -11.02
C PHE A 527 9.07 -5.89 -10.61
N GLY A 528 8.14 -5.48 -11.46
CA GLY A 528 6.73 -5.74 -11.26
C GLY A 528 6.39 -7.22 -11.49
N SER A 529 5.33 -7.69 -10.85
CA SER A 529 4.74 -9.00 -11.17
C SER A 529 3.26 -9.08 -10.81
N ASN A 530 2.53 -9.92 -11.54
CA ASN A 530 1.12 -10.26 -11.30
C ASN A 530 0.18 -9.03 -11.21
N ILE A 531 0.30 -8.09 -12.15
CA ILE A 531 -0.59 -6.93 -12.24
C ILE A 531 -1.33 -7.00 -13.57
N ILE A 532 -2.65 -6.92 -13.51
CA ILE A 532 -3.50 -6.73 -14.68
C ILE A 532 -3.92 -5.26 -14.70
N PHE A 533 -3.49 -4.53 -15.72
CA PHE A 533 -4.01 -3.20 -16.03
C PHE A 533 -5.18 -3.35 -16.99
N SER A 534 -6.33 -2.78 -16.64
CA SER A 534 -7.53 -2.85 -17.48
C SER A 534 -8.00 -1.45 -17.81
N ASN A 535 -8.17 -1.11 -19.10
CA ASN A 535 -8.50 0.25 -19.51
C ASN A 535 -9.63 0.28 -20.57
N GLY A 536 -10.55 1.23 -20.43
CA GLY A 536 -11.43 1.61 -21.52
C GLY A 536 -10.76 2.63 -22.44
N LEU A 537 -10.75 2.44 -23.76
CA LEU A 537 -10.11 3.40 -24.66
C LEU A 537 -10.92 4.70 -24.88
N ARG A 538 -12.18 4.76 -24.40
CA ARG A 538 -12.94 6.02 -24.28
C ARG A 538 -12.73 6.71 -22.94
N ASP A 539 -12.14 6.03 -21.95
CA ASP A 539 -11.77 6.65 -20.69
C ASP A 539 -10.66 7.68 -20.92
N PRO A 540 -10.88 8.97 -20.62
CA PRO A 540 -9.84 9.98 -20.72
C PRO A 540 -8.56 9.66 -19.93
N TYR A 541 -8.69 8.95 -18.80
CA TYR A 541 -7.55 8.53 -17.97
C TYR A 541 -6.70 7.42 -18.60
N SER A 542 -7.20 6.73 -19.64
CA SER A 542 -6.45 5.70 -20.37
C SER A 542 -5.17 6.23 -21.00
N SER A 543 -5.11 7.53 -21.29
CA SER A 543 -3.92 8.20 -21.83
C SER A 543 -2.70 8.14 -20.89
N GLY A 544 -2.90 8.03 -19.58
CA GLY A 544 -1.84 7.72 -18.61
C GLY A 544 -1.93 6.32 -18.01
N GLY A 545 -2.69 5.42 -18.64
CA GLY A 545 -2.78 4.01 -18.25
C GLY A 545 -1.73 3.14 -18.95
N VAL A 546 -1.52 1.93 -18.45
CA VAL A 546 -0.71 0.91 -19.13
C VAL A 546 -1.59 0.18 -20.15
N LEU A 547 -1.29 0.37 -21.45
CA LEU A 547 -2.12 -0.13 -22.56
C LEU A 547 -1.54 -1.32 -23.31
N GLU A 548 -0.29 -1.71 -23.00
CA GLU A 548 0.43 -2.82 -23.60
C GLU A 548 0.98 -3.76 -22.53
N ASN A 549 1.14 -5.04 -22.87
CA ASN A 549 1.77 -6.01 -21.97
C ASN A 549 3.23 -5.61 -21.75
N LEU A 550 3.63 -5.46 -20.50
CA LEU A 550 5.02 -5.16 -20.14
C LEU A 550 5.82 -6.44 -19.83
N SER A 551 5.14 -7.50 -19.41
CA SER A 551 5.72 -8.85 -19.23
C SER A 551 4.61 -9.91 -19.24
N ASP A 552 4.99 -11.19 -19.18
CA ASP A 552 4.03 -12.31 -19.06
C ASP A 552 3.14 -12.22 -17.82
N SER A 553 3.55 -11.45 -16.80
CA SER A 553 2.80 -11.26 -15.55
C SER A 553 2.30 -9.82 -15.34
N ILE A 554 2.66 -8.89 -16.23
CA ILE A 554 2.16 -7.52 -16.26
C ILE A 554 1.39 -7.32 -17.56
N VAL A 555 0.08 -7.57 -17.47
CA VAL A 555 -0.80 -7.69 -18.64
C VAL A 555 -1.67 -6.44 -18.74
N ALA A 556 -1.77 -5.88 -19.94
CA ALA A 556 -2.72 -4.83 -20.25
C ALA A 556 -3.90 -5.41 -21.04
N VAL A 557 -5.11 -5.19 -20.52
CA VAL A 557 -6.36 -5.51 -21.17
C VAL A 557 -7.04 -4.19 -21.51
N HIS A 558 -7.45 -4.00 -22.76
CA HIS A 558 -8.16 -2.78 -23.12
C HIS A 558 -9.41 -3.07 -23.95
N THR A 559 -10.41 -2.23 -23.75
CA THR A 559 -11.71 -2.34 -24.42
C THR A 559 -11.93 -1.09 -25.27
N VAL A 560 -12.06 -1.25 -26.59
CA VAL A 560 -12.16 -0.13 -27.55
C VAL A 560 -13.31 0.82 -27.22
N ASN A 561 -14.48 0.29 -26.89
CA ASN A 561 -15.66 1.07 -26.48
C ASN A 561 -15.85 1.10 -24.95
N GLY A 562 -14.80 0.80 -24.19
CA GLY A 562 -14.87 0.80 -22.74
C GLY A 562 -14.79 2.22 -22.19
N SER A 563 -15.64 2.53 -21.22
CA SER A 563 -15.56 3.75 -20.41
C SER A 563 -14.72 3.54 -19.14
N HIS A 564 -14.58 4.59 -18.34
CA HIS A 564 -13.90 4.53 -17.05
C HIS A 564 -14.47 3.44 -16.13
N CYS A 565 -13.58 2.59 -15.61
CA CYS A 565 -13.85 1.47 -14.69
C CYS A 565 -14.96 0.50 -15.15
N LEU A 566 -15.19 0.33 -16.45
CA LEU A 566 -16.31 -0.47 -16.97
C LEU A 566 -16.21 -1.96 -16.60
N ASP A 567 -14.99 -2.49 -16.51
CA ASP A 567 -14.67 -3.90 -16.31
C ASP A 567 -14.92 -4.40 -14.87
N VAL A 568 -14.92 -3.51 -13.88
CA VAL A 568 -15.04 -3.88 -12.45
C VAL A 568 -16.48 -3.91 -11.92
N LEU A 569 -17.48 -4.02 -12.80
CA LEU A 569 -18.89 -3.77 -12.48
C LEU A 569 -19.75 -5.05 -12.49
N LEU A 570 -21.06 -4.89 -12.67
CA LEU A 570 -21.93 -5.91 -13.25
C LEU A 570 -21.99 -5.70 -14.76
N ALA A 571 -21.92 -6.80 -15.51
CA ALA A 571 -22.54 -6.85 -16.83
C ALA A 571 -24.06 -7.07 -16.64
N ASN A 572 -24.91 -6.16 -17.15
CA ASN A 572 -26.33 -6.40 -17.27
C ASN A 572 -26.62 -7.25 -18.50
N LYS A 573 -26.75 -8.57 -18.31
CA LYS A 573 -27.01 -9.55 -19.39
C LYS A 573 -28.24 -9.26 -20.25
N SER A 574 -29.14 -8.36 -19.85
CA SER A 574 -30.36 -8.02 -20.58
C SER A 574 -30.29 -6.70 -21.39
N SER A 575 -29.39 -5.78 -21.04
CA SER A 575 -29.26 -4.46 -21.69
C SER A 575 -27.86 -4.19 -22.26
N ASP A 576 -26.86 -4.95 -21.82
CA ASP A 576 -25.49 -4.75 -22.25
C ASP A 576 -25.26 -5.38 -23.62
N PRO A 577 -24.51 -4.71 -24.51
CA PRO A 577 -24.24 -5.23 -25.83
C PRO A 577 -23.43 -6.53 -25.78
N ASP A 578 -23.63 -7.42 -26.75
CA ASP A 578 -23.03 -8.75 -26.84
C ASP A 578 -21.50 -8.78 -26.62
N TRP A 579 -20.78 -7.74 -27.05
CA TRP A 579 -19.33 -7.62 -26.87
C TRP A 579 -18.91 -7.38 -25.42
N LEU A 580 -19.80 -6.86 -24.57
CA LEU A 580 -19.59 -6.66 -23.13
C LEU A 580 -19.97 -7.91 -22.32
N VAL A 581 -20.90 -8.73 -22.82
CA VAL A 581 -21.41 -9.94 -22.14
C VAL A 581 -20.62 -11.21 -22.51
N LYS A 582 -20.02 -11.29 -23.71
CA LYS A 582 -19.19 -12.42 -24.15
C LYS A 582 -17.70 -12.13 -23.92
N GLN A 583 -17.14 -12.60 -22.81
CA GLN A 583 -15.68 -12.60 -22.63
C GLN A 583 -15.00 -13.73 -23.45
N PRO A 584 -13.76 -13.52 -23.92
CA PRO A 584 -13.02 -14.49 -24.72
C PRO A 584 -12.71 -15.77 -23.94
N THR A 585 -12.81 -16.89 -24.64
CA THR A 585 -12.48 -18.23 -24.16
C THR A 585 -11.00 -18.36 -23.82
N ARG A 586 -10.73 -18.83 -22.58
CA ARG A 586 -9.47 -19.44 -22.08
C ARG A 586 -8.16 -18.70 -22.41
N PHE A 587 -7.65 -17.95 -21.43
CA PHE A 587 -6.21 -17.70 -21.35
C PHE A 587 -5.52 -18.95 -20.76
N ASN A 588 -4.73 -19.63 -21.58
CA ASN A 588 -3.76 -20.63 -21.10
C ASN A 588 -2.62 -19.88 -20.41
N ILE A 589 -2.50 -20.01 -19.09
CA ILE A 589 -1.33 -19.59 -18.34
C ILE A 589 -0.21 -20.60 -18.65
N PRO A 590 0.92 -20.21 -19.28
CA PRO A 590 2.04 -21.12 -19.49
C PRO A 590 2.68 -21.47 -18.15
N ARG A 591 2.88 -22.77 -17.90
CA ARG A 591 3.77 -23.25 -16.82
C ARG A 591 5.22 -23.01 -17.24
N LEU A 592 5.94 -22.21 -16.46
CA LEU A 592 7.38 -22.01 -16.63
C LEU A 592 8.15 -23.29 -16.28
N SER A 593 9.02 -23.70 -17.21
CA SER A 593 10.07 -24.71 -17.03
C SER A 593 11.41 -23.99 -16.92
N PRO A 594 12.37 -24.45 -16.11
CA PRO A 594 13.67 -23.81 -16.00
C PRO A 594 14.60 -24.28 -17.13
N THR A 595 15.15 -23.35 -17.92
CA THR A 595 16.29 -23.62 -18.80
C THR A 595 17.49 -22.82 -18.33
N GLY A 596 18.51 -23.53 -17.84
CA GLY A 596 19.80 -22.98 -17.47
C GLY A 596 20.75 -22.78 -18.65
N GLY A 597 21.85 -22.10 -18.38
CA GLY A 597 23.02 -21.97 -19.25
C GLY A 597 24.15 -21.25 -18.51
N THR A 598 25.22 -21.99 -18.22
CA THR A 598 26.52 -21.52 -17.71
C THR A 598 27.35 -20.88 -18.83
N ILE A 599 28.28 -19.96 -18.48
CA ILE A 599 29.71 -19.95 -18.89
C ILE A 599 30.46 -18.82 -18.14
N LEU A 600 31.56 -19.21 -17.48
CA LEU A 600 32.62 -18.39 -16.91
C LEU A 600 33.73 -18.15 -17.95
N GLN A 601 34.36 -16.98 -17.97
CA GLN A 601 35.82 -16.88 -18.12
C GLN A 601 36.41 -15.52 -17.69
N GLU A 602 37.55 -15.61 -17.00
CA GLU A 602 38.30 -14.60 -16.25
C GLU A 602 38.97 -13.50 -17.08
N LEU A 603 39.18 -12.33 -16.48
CA LEU A 603 40.46 -11.61 -16.55
C LEU A 603 40.76 -10.91 -15.21
N ALA A 604 41.94 -11.18 -14.65
CA ALA A 604 42.45 -10.60 -13.43
C ALA A 604 43.57 -9.58 -13.71
N GLY A 605 43.58 -8.53 -12.88
CA GLY A 605 44.77 -7.73 -12.60
C GLY A 605 44.47 -6.24 -12.57
N ILE A 606 44.66 -5.59 -11.41
CA ILE A 606 45.33 -4.30 -11.28
C ILE A 606 45.62 -3.93 -9.81
N VAL A 607 46.58 -3.03 -9.73
CA VAL A 607 47.50 -2.56 -8.71
C VAL A 607 46.83 -1.70 -7.62
N LEU A 608 47.33 -1.82 -6.38
CA LEU A 608 47.00 -0.94 -5.25
C LEU A 608 47.79 0.37 -5.37
N GLN A 609 47.13 1.52 -5.28
CA GLN A 609 47.78 2.79 -4.99
C GLN A 609 47.02 3.61 -3.94
N SER A 610 47.82 4.25 -3.09
CA SER A 610 47.52 4.92 -1.83
C SER A 610 46.55 6.10 -1.92
N HIS A 611 45.86 6.33 -0.80
CA HIS A 611 44.88 7.38 -0.55
C HIS A 611 45.47 8.80 -0.69
N ASN A 612 44.80 9.63 -1.52
CA ASN A 612 44.92 11.09 -1.53
C ASN A 612 43.54 11.66 -1.15
N PRO A 613 43.40 12.41 -0.04
CA PRO A 613 42.13 13.02 0.37
C PRO A 613 41.50 13.96 -0.68
N GLU A 614 42.29 14.54 -1.60
CA GLU A 614 41.82 15.53 -2.58
C GLU A 614 40.67 15.04 -3.49
N HIS A 615 40.41 13.72 -3.55
CA HIS A 615 39.38 13.15 -4.41
C HIS A 615 38.01 12.97 -3.75
N TYR A 616 37.92 13.03 -2.42
CA TYR A 616 36.63 12.95 -1.70
C TYR A 616 36.05 14.35 -1.55
N LYS A 617 34.88 14.56 -2.15
CA LYS A 617 34.14 15.83 -2.04
C LYS A 617 32.92 15.63 -1.16
N THR A 618 32.89 16.33 -0.03
CA THR A 618 31.74 16.37 0.87
C THR A 618 30.69 17.35 0.35
N PHE A 619 29.45 16.89 0.28
CA PHE A 619 28.29 17.67 -0.09
C PHE A 619 27.20 17.52 0.97
N TYR A 620 26.20 18.39 0.87
CA TYR A 620 25.01 18.31 1.70
C TYR A 620 23.78 18.52 0.82
N TYR A 621 22.83 17.60 0.94
CA TYR A 621 21.53 17.65 0.31
C TYR A 621 20.51 18.25 1.30
N ASN A 622 19.60 19.09 0.81
CA ASN A 622 18.52 19.64 1.64
C ASN A 622 17.41 18.59 1.69
N GLN A 623 17.50 17.72 2.69
CA GLN A 623 16.64 16.57 2.85
C GLN A 623 15.31 16.96 3.50
N THR A 624 14.22 16.41 3.00
CA THR A 624 12.90 16.52 3.62
C THR A 624 12.91 15.85 5.00
N LEU A 625 12.40 16.55 6.03
CA LEU A 625 12.36 16.01 7.39
C LEU A 625 11.48 14.75 7.48
N ASP A 626 10.28 14.83 6.88
CA ASP A 626 9.30 13.75 6.89
C ASP A 626 8.77 13.47 5.48
N HIS A 627 9.15 12.31 4.96
CA HIS A 627 8.81 11.82 3.63
C HIS A 627 7.38 11.32 3.50
N PHE A 628 6.77 10.88 4.59
CA PHE A 628 5.51 10.13 4.59
C PHE A 628 4.33 10.89 5.19
N ASN A 629 4.52 12.20 5.40
CA ASN A 629 3.53 13.10 5.96
C ASN A 629 3.63 14.49 5.31
N TYR A 630 2.51 15.22 5.30
CA TYR A 630 2.36 16.52 4.64
C TYR A 630 1.83 17.60 5.59
N ARG A 631 2.01 17.41 6.90
CA ARG A 631 1.79 18.48 7.89
C ARG A 631 2.78 19.64 7.62
N PRO A 632 2.48 20.88 8.04
CA PRO A 632 3.38 22.02 7.82
C PRO A 632 4.83 21.77 8.23
N GLU A 633 5.06 21.14 9.39
CA GLU A 633 6.38 20.78 9.89
C GLU A 633 7.10 19.72 9.04
N SER A 634 6.36 18.84 8.35
CA SER A 634 6.90 17.77 7.51
C SER A 634 7.68 18.30 6.31
N TYR A 635 7.40 19.54 5.88
CA TYR A 635 8.12 20.23 4.81
C TYR A 635 9.43 20.89 5.27
N SER A 636 9.72 20.87 6.58
CA SER A 636 11.02 21.34 7.06
C SER A 636 12.13 20.51 6.43
N THR A 637 13.28 21.12 6.20
CA THR A 637 14.44 20.42 5.62
C THR A 637 15.64 20.46 6.54
N PHE A 638 16.52 19.46 6.44
CA PHE A 638 17.82 19.45 7.10
C PHE A 638 18.94 19.14 6.11
N ARG A 639 20.18 19.42 6.48
CA ARG A 639 21.35 19.20 5.62
C ARG A 639 21.88 17.78 5.84
N GLN A 640 21.55 16.86 4.95
CA GLN A 640 22.08 15.50 5.00
C GLN A 640 23.40 15.41 4.22
N ARG A 641 24.43 14.91 4.88
CA ARG A 641 25.78 14.78 4.33
C ARG A 641 25.87 13.59 3.39
N TYR A 642 26.50 13.80 2.24
CA TYR A 642 26.97 12.71 1.38
C TYR A 642 28.36 13.06 0.83
N VAL A 643 29.17 12.05 0.54
CA VAL A 643 30.51 12.21 0.00
C VAL A 643 30.59 11.51 -1.34
N VAL A 644 31.21 12.16 -2.32
CA VAL A 644 31.42 11.60 -3.65
C VAL A 644 32.91 11.53 -3.96
N ASN A 645 33.36 10.41 -4.52
CA ASN A 645 34.71 10.26 -5.07
C ASN A 645 34.64 10.02 -6.58
N PHE A 646 35.25 10.93 -7.33
CA PHE A 646 35.24 10.95 -8.80
C PHE A 646 36.48 10.32 -9.44
N LYS A 647 37.48 9.89 -8.64
CA LYS A 647 38.84 9.59 -9.11
C LYS A 647 38.88 8.62 -10.29
N TYR A 648 38.00 7.64 -10.32
CA TYR A 648 37.95 6.59 -11.33
C TYR A 648 36.63 6.54 -12.11
N TRP A 649 35.78 7.57 -11.96
CA TRP A 649 34.48 7.54 -12.62
C TRP A 649 34.62 7.71 -14.13
N GLY A 650 34.09 6.75 -14.89
CA GLY A 650 34.11 6.75 -16.36
C GLY A 650 33.19 7.81 -17.00
N GLY A 651 32.35 8.47 -16.21
CA GLY A 651 31.46 9.54 -16.65
C GLY A 651 30.09 9.06 -17.13
N ALA A 652 29.18 10.03 -17.25
CA ALA A 652 27.81 9.87 -17.70
C ALA A 652 27.66 9.22 -19.08
N ASN A 653 28.48 9.65 -20.06
CA ASN A 653 28.38 9.16 -21.45
C ASN A 653 28.67 7.66 -21.60
N ALA A 654 29.41 7.08 -20.65
CA ALA A 654 29.66 5.64 -20.60
C ALA A 654 28.63 4.90 -19.74
N SER A 655 27.61 5.61 -19.24
CA SER A 655 26.65 5.15 -18.23
C SER A 655 27.36 4.47 -17.06
N ALA A 656 28.53 4.98 -16.67
CA ALA A 656 29.43 4.29 -15.75
C ALA A 656 28.76 4.05 -14.38
N PRO A 657 28.93 2.88 -13.75
CA PRO A 657 28.20 2.50 -12.54
C PRO A 657 28.42 3.45 -11.36
N ILE A 658 27.46 3.46 -10.43
CA ILE A 658 27.57 4.11 -9.13
C ILE A 658 27.65 3.02 -8.05
N LEU A 659 28.71 3.01 -7.25
CA LEU A 659 28.78 2.19 -6.04
C LEU A 659 28.45 3.08 -4.83
N ALA A 660 27.36 2.75 -4.14
CA ALA A 660 26.82 3.58 -3.07
C ALA A 660 26.85 2.86 -1.72
N TYR A 661 27.58 3.40 -0.74
CA TYR A 661 27.51 2.93 0.64
C TYR A 661 26.38 3.64 1.38
N LEU A 662 25.47 2.85 1.95
CA LEU A 662 24.38 3.34 2.78
C LEU A 662 24.83 3.37 4.23
N GLY A 663 24.99 4.58 4.79
CA GLY A 663 25.40 4.78 6.17
C GLY A 663 24.52 4.04 7.16
N ALA A 664 25.14 3.52 8.21
CA ALA A 664 24.47 2.74 9.24
C ALA A 664 24.36 3.58 10.53
N GLU A 665 24.57 2.97 11.69
CA GLU A 665 24.41 3.55 13.02
C GLU A 665 25.59 4.42 13.50
N ALA A 666 26.28 5.14 12.61
CA ALA A 666 27.49 5.88 12.95
C ALA A 666 27.79 7.08 12.04
N PRO A 667 28.65 8.02 12.47
CA PRO A 667 29.17 9.08 11.63
C PRO A 667 29.98 8.56 10.43
N LEU A 668 29.78 9.19 9.27
CA LEU A 668 30.44 8.82 8.02
C LEU A 668 31.96 9.08 8.00
N ASP A 669 32.51 9.85 8.96
CA ASP A 669 33.92 10.30 8.93
C ASP A 669 34.92 9.12 8.93
N GLY A 670 34.58 8.00 9.58
CA GLY A 670 35.40 6.79 9.61
C GLY A 670 35.19 5.85 8.42
N ASP A 671 34.00 5.88 7.81
CA ASP A 671 33.57 4.86 6.84
C ASP A 671 34.40 4.91 5.56
N MET A 672 34.78 6.09 5.08
CA MET A 672 35.59 6.22 3.85
C MET A 672 36.97 5.55 3.97
N ALA A 673 37.51 5.42 5.18
CA ALA A 673 38.80 4.79 5.43
C ALA A 673 38.69 3.29 5.72
N ILE A 674 37.54 2.83 6.22
CA ILE A 674 37.33 1.46 6.69
C ILE A 674 36.57 0.62 5.65
N ILE A 675 35.55 1.19 5.01
CA ILE A 675 34.71 0.56 3.99
C ILE A 675 35.40 0.67 2.63
N GLY A 676 36.33 -0.25 2.39
CA GLY A 676 37.16 -0.25 1.20
C GLY A 676 36.59 -0.99 0.00
N PHE A 677 35.48 -1.74 0.13
CA PHE A 677 34.86 -2.44 -1.03
C PHE A 677 34.64 -1.52 -2.23
N LEU A 678 34.13 -0.31 -1.97
CA LEU A 678 33.88 0.70 -3.01
C LEU A 678 35.20 1.11 -3.69
N THR A 679 36.21 1.50 -2.90
CA THR A 679 37.50 1.99 -3.42
C THR A 679 38.32 0.90 -4.10
N ASP A 680 38.28 -0.32 -3.57
CA ASP A 680 39.02 -1.47 -4.08
C ASP A 680 38.51 -1.91 -5.46
N ASN A 681 37.22 -1.66 -5.74
CA ASN A 681 36.58 -2.00 -7.00
C ASN A 681 36.33 -0.81 -7.93
N ALA A 682 36.65 0.42 -7.50
CA ALA A 682 36.37 1.64 -8.24
C ALA A 682 37.01 1.66 -9.65
N VAL A 683 38.26 1.21 -9.77
CA VAL A 683 38.97 1.11 -11.06
C VAL A 683 38.35 0.03 -11.94
N ARG A 684 37.97 -1.10 -11.34
CA ARG A 684 37.42 -2.26 -12.04
C ARG A 684 36.09 -1.92 -12.73
N PHE A 685 35.23 -1.17 -12.04
CA PHE A 685 33.94 -0.77 -12.55
C PHE A 685 33.95 0.61 -13.24
N ASN A 686 35.06 1.36 -13.20
CA ASN A 686 35.10 2.79 -13.54
C ASN A 686 34.00 3.58 -12.80
N ALA A 687 33.77 3.26 -11.54
CA ALA A 687 32.56 3.67 -10.83
C ALA A 687 32.68 5.04 -10.15
N LEU A 688 31.53 5.73 -10.06
CA LEU A 688 31.34 6.84 -9.13
C LEU A 688 31.11 6.26 -7.73
N LEU A 689 31.88 6.70 -6.74
CA LEU A 689 31.65 6.26 -5.36
C LEU A 689 30.83 7.28 -4.63
N VAL A 690 29.78 6.84 -3.94
CA VAL A 690 28.89 7.68 -3.13
C VAL A 690 28.78 7.08 -1.74
N TYR A 691 29.04 7.88 -0.72
CA TYR A 691 28.85 7.50 0.68
C TYR A 691 27.77 8.41 1.25
N ILE A 692 26.67 7.86 1.75
CA ILE A 692 25.54 8.66 2.24
C ILE A 692 25.42 8.48 3.74
N GLU A 693 25.45 9.58 4.48
CA GLU A 693 25.32 9.53 5.94
C GLU A 693 23.86 9.36 6.35
N HIS A 694 23.61 8.48 7.30
CA HIS A 694 22.29 8.25 7.85
C HIS A 694 21.81 9.48 8.63
N ARG A 695 20.52 9.82 8.51
CA ARG A 695 19.91 10.89 9.33
C ARG A 695 20.15 10.65 10.82
N TYR A 696 20.31 11.72 11.60
CA TYR A 696 20.63 11.70 13.05
C TYR A 696 22.03 11.22 13.43
N TYR A 697 22.85 10.76 12.49
CA TYR A 697 24.24 10.41 12.74
C TYR A 697 25.22 11.42 12.12
N GLY A 698 26.35 11.60 12.79
CA GLY A 698 27.45 12.45 12.37
C GLY A 698 27.02 13.90 12.20
N LYS A 699 27.08 14.39 10.95
CA LYS A 699 26.78 15.79 10.58
C LYS A 699 25.38 15.92 9.95
N SER A 700 24.64 14.84 9.82
CA SER A 700 23.32 14.78 9.19
C SER A 700 22.21 14.90 10.23
N ILE A 701 22.21 16.03 10.96
CA ILE A 701 21.38 16.22 12.15
C ILE A 701 20.18 17.13 11.83
N PRO A 702 18.94 16.64 11.96
CA PRO A 702 17.74 17.47 11.89
C PRO A 702 17.68 18.51 13.02
N PHE A 703 16.80 19.52 12.90
CA PHE A 703 16.59 20.55 13.93
C PHE A 703 17.82 21.40 14.30
N GLY A 704 18.90 21.35 13.50
CA GLY A 704 20.05 22.24 13.59
C GLY A 704 21.12 21.84 14.60
N SER A 705 20.76 21.18 15.72
CA SER A 705 21.73 20.67 16.70
C SER A 705 21.35 19.28 17.20
N ARG A 706 22.37 18.53 17.64
CA ARG A 706 22.18 17.17 18.19
C ARG A 706 21.37 17.19 19.48
N GLU A 707 21.63 18.17 20.34
CA GLU A 707 20.89 18.36 21.58
C GLU A 707 19.39 18.50 21.33
N GLU A 708 18.99 19.30 20.33
CA GLU A 708 17.57 19.44 19.99
C GLU A 708 17.02 18.20 19.28
N ALA A 709 17.79 17.60 18.36
CA ALA A 709 17.37 16.42 17.61
C ALA A 709 17.12 15.19 18.49
N LEU A 710 17.88 15.02 19.57
CA LEU A 710 17.80 13.87 20.50
C LEU A 710 17.04 14.19 21.79
N LYS A 711 16.43 15.39 21.89
CA LYS A 711 15.83 15.92 23.11
C LYS A 711 14.69 15.09 23.68
N ASN A 712 13.78 14.63 22.82
CA ASN A 712 12.59 13.88 23.20
C ASN A 712 11.98 13.15 21.98
N ALA A 713 10.94 12.33 22.22
CA ALA A 713 10.27 11.58 21.17
C ALA A 713 9.69 12.43 20.03
N SER A 714 9.33 13.70 20.26
CA SER A 714 8.81 14.57 19.20
C SER A 714 9.86 14.96 18.16
N THR A 715 11.14 15.05 18.55
CA THR A 715 12.26 15.28 17.62
C THR A 715 12.92 13.98 17.17
N LEU A 716 12.94 12.94 18.00
CA LEU A 716 13.46 11.61 17.66
C LEU A 716 12.54 10.82 16.72
N GLY A 717 11.24 11.13 16.65
CA GLY A 717 10.25 10.39 15.85
C GLY A 717 10.61 10.14 14.38
N TYR A 718 11.38 11.05 13.76
CA TYR A 718 11.82 10.94 12.36
C TYR A 718 13.09 10.10 12.17
N PHE A 719 13.63 9.54 13.26
CA PHE A 719 14.83 8.70 13.28
C PHE A 719 14.44 7.24 13.15
N ASN A 720 14.21 6.81 11.91
CA ASN A 720 13.82 5.44 11.58
C ASN A 720 14.25 5.04 10.16
N SER A 721 14.19 3.74 9.88
CA SER A 721 14.68 3.08 8.67
C SER A 721 13.92 3.49 7.42
N ALA A 722 12.59 3.62 7.51
CA ALA A 722 11.75 3.98 6.37
C ALA A 722 12.11 5.39 5.86
N GLN A 723 12.31 6.33 6.78
CA GLN A 723 12.75 7.68 6.45
C GLN A 723 14.19 7.69 5.91
N ALA A 724 15.09 6.88 6.47
CA ALA A 724 16.48 6.79 6.01
C ALA A 724 16.62 6.20 4.59
N ILE A 725 15.86 5.16 4.23
CA ILE A 725 15.91 4.63 2.86
C ILE A 725 15.26 5.58 1.85
N ALA A 726 14.26 6.37 2.26
CA ALA A 726 13.72 7.45 1.43
C ALA A 726 14.76 8.56 1.20
N ASP A 727 15.54 8.89 2.24
CA ASP A 727 16.64 9.83 2.10
C ASP A 727 17.67 9.39 1.06
N TYR A 728 18.06 8.11 1.12
CA TYR A 728 19.01 7.52 0.19
C TYR A 728 18.48 7.54 -1.24
N ALA A 729 17.18 7.33 -1.44
CA ALA A 729 16.55 7.39 -2.75
C ALA A 729 16.63 8.81 -3.33
N GLU A 730 16.25 9.83 -2.55
CA GLU A 730 16.35 11.22 -3.01
C GLU A 730 17.78 11.63 -3.33
N ILE A 731 18.76 11.27 -2.49
CA ILE A 731 20.17 11.61 -2.73
C ILE A 731 20.71 10.89 -3.97
N LEU A 732 20.41 9.61 -4.17
CA LEU A 732 20.87 8.88 -5.36
C LEU A 732 20.24 9.42 -6.63
N ILE A 733 18.94 9.72 -6.63
CA ILE A 733 18.26 10.37 -7.77
C ILE A 733 18.85 11.76 -8.03
N HIS A 734 19.11 12.55 -6.97
CA HIS A 734 19.77 13.84 -7.07
C HIS A 734 21.16 13.72 -7.68
N VAL A 735 21.97 12.75 -7.24
CA VAL A 735 23.31 12.49 -7.78
C VAL A 735 23.23 12.11 -9.26
N LYS A 736 22.31 11.20 -9.64
CA LYS A 736 22.10 10.82 -11.05
C LYS A 736 21.77 12.04 -11.90
N LYS A 737 20.76 12.84 -11.51
CA LYS A 737 20.36 14.05 -12.23
C LYS A 737 21.45 15.12 -12.29
N LYS A 738 22.13 15.37 -11.17
CA LYS A 738 23.17 16.40 -11.07
C LYS A 738 24.37 16.12 -11.97
N TYR A 739 24.67 14.84 -12.21
CA TYR A 739 25.82 14.42 -13.00
C TYR A 739 25.44 13.79 -14.35
N GLN A 740 24.19 13.94 -14.80
CA GLN A 740 23.68 13.39 -16.07
C GLN A 740 23.88 11.87 -16.18
N ALA A 741 23.75 11.17 -15.06
CA ALA A 741 24.01 9.75 -14.89
C ALA A 741 22.71 8.95 -14.74
N GLU A 742 21.63 9.36 -15.42
CA GLU A 742 20.29 8.74 -15.34
C GLU A 742 20.31 7.25 -15.73
N ASP A 743 21.15 6.88 -16.69
CA ASP A 743 21.33 5.49 -17.15
C ASP A 743 22.43 4.73 -16.41
N SER A 744 23.09 5.35 -15.41
CA SER A 744 24.09 4.65 -14.62
C SER A 744 23.43 3.64 -13.68
N PRO A 745 23.85 2.36 -13.70
CA PRO A 745 23.39 1.38 -12.74
C PRO A 745 23.97 1.67 -11.36
N VAL A 746 23.16 1.53 -10.31
CA VAL A 746 23.58 1.78 -8.92
C VAL A 746 23.65 0.45 -8.17
N ILE A 747 24.79 0.16 -7.55
CA ILE A 747 24.94 -0.96 -6.60
C ILE A 747 25.04 -0.38 -5.20
N VAL A 748 24.12 -0.76 -4.32
CA VAL A 748 24.13 -0.33 -2.93
C VAL A 748 24.86 -1.35 -2.05
N VAL A 749 25.65 -0.86 -1.10
CA VAL A 749 26.47 -1.68 -0.21
C VAL A 749 26.23 -1.23 1.22
N GLY A 750 26.14 -2.17 2.14
CA GLY A 750 26.04 -1.87 3.57
C GLY A 750 26.42 -3.06 4.44
N GLY A 751 26.87 -2.79 5.66
CA GLY A 751 27.20 -3.78 6.68
C GLY A 751 26.30 -3.66 7.89
N SER A 752 26.00 -4.76 8.59
CA SER A 752 25.17 -4.75 9.81
C SER A 752 23.77 -4.18 9.52
N TYR A 753 23.30 -3.21 10.30
CA TYR A 753 22.11 -2.42 10.01
C TYR A 753 22.18 -1.72 8.64
N GLY A 754 23.34 -1.24 8.20
CA GLY A 754 23.56 -0.75 6.84
C GLY A 754 23.29 -1.83 5.78
N GLY A 755 23.59 -3.09 6.07
CA GLY A 755 23.28 -4.23 5.21
C GLY A 755 21.78 -4.53 5.17
N MET A 756 21.09 -4.40 6.31
CA MET A 756 19.62 -4.46 6.36
C MET A 756 19.03 -3.35 5.48
N LEU A 757 19.49 -2.11 5.65
CA LEU A 757 19.11 -0.95 4.83
C LEU A 757 19.39 -1.19 3.34
N ALA A 758 20.55 -1.74 2.95
CA ALA A 758 20.86 -2.04 1.54
C ALA A 758 19.89 -3.07 0.95
N SER A 759 19.60 -4.15 1.68
CA SER A 759 18.64 -5.16 1.23
C SER A 759 17.22 -4.59 1.13
N TRP A 760 16.75 -3.84 2.14
CA TRP A 760 15.44 -3.21 2.16
C TRP A 760 15.32 -2.10 1.13
N PHE A 761 16.39 -1.36 0.87
CA PHE A 761 16.46 -0.37 -0.20
C PHE A 761 16.28 -1.02 -1.56
N ARG A 762 16.96 -2.15 -1.83
CA ARG A 762 16.76 -2.90 -3.07
C ARG A 762 15.33 -3.43 -3.20
N LEU A 763 14.70 -3.85 -2.11
CA LEU A 763 13.30 -4.30 -2.12
C LEU A 763 12.29 -3.16 -2.35
N LYS A 764 12.51 -1.99 -1.74
CA LYS A 764 11.56 -0.86 -1.78
C LYS A 764 11.81 0.10 -2.94
N TYR A 765 13.04 0.22 -3.40
CA TYR A 765 13.47 1.11 -4.48
C TYR A 765 14.28 0.35 -5.55
N PRO A 766 13.74 -0.74 -6.13
CA PRO A 766 14.44 -1.50 -7.17
C PRO A 766 14.67 -0.69 -8.45
N HIS A 767 13.94 0.41 -8.61
CA HIS A 767 14.12 1.39 -9.69
C HIS A 767 15.31 2.32 -9.50
N VAL A 768 15.83 2.45 -8.28
CA VAL A 768 16.99 3.29 -7.97
C VAL A 768 18.27 2.47 -7.92
N ALA A 769 18.26 1.31 -7.25
CA ALA A 769 19.43 0.43 -7.13
C ALA A 769 19.26 -0.85 -7.96
N LEU A 770 20.19 -1.15 -8.86
CA LEU A 770 20.23 -2.38 -9.66
C LEU A 770 20.44 -3.65 -8.81
N GLY A 771 21.24 -3.55 -7.74
CA GLY A 771 21.53 -4.65 -6.84
C GLY A 771 22.09 -4.19 -5.51
N ALA A 772 22.14 -5.10 -4.54
CA ALA A 772 22.62 -4.84 -3.18
C ALA A 772 23.65 -5.88 -2.70
N LEU A 773 24.71 -5.42 -2.05
CA LEU A 773 25.58 -6.23 -1.20
C LEU A 773 25.23 -5.95 0.27
N ALA A 774 24.52 -6.89 0.89
CA ALA A 774 24.05 -6.83 2.27
C ALA A 774 24.94 -7.70 3.17
N SER A 775 26.00 -7.09 3.68
CA SER A 775 27.03 -7.77 4.48
C SER A 775 26.63 -7.87 5.95
N SER A 776 26.68 -9.08 6.51
CA SER A 776 26.31 -9.38 7.90
C SER A 776 24.96 -8.77 8.31
N ALA A 777 23.95 -8.86 7.42
CA ALA A 777 22.64 -8.23 7.60
C ALA A 777 21.65 -9.16 8.33
N PRO A 778 21.31 -8.93 9.62
CA PRO A 778 20.45 -9.82 10.40
C PRO A 778 18.95 -9.59 10.14
N ILE A 779 18.53 -9.64 8.87
CA ILE A 779 17.13 -9.33 8.47
C ILE A 779 16.09 -10.33 9.01
N LEU A 780 16.52 -11.47 9.56
CA LEU A 780 15.66 -12.52 10.13
C LEU A 780 15.53 -12.40 11.65
N TYR A 781 16.19 -11.44 12.30
CA TYR A 781 16.22 -11.33 13.78
C TYR A 781 15.06 -10.47 14.32
N PHE A 782 13.84 -10.71 13.81
CA PHE A 782 12.61 -10.02 14.21
C PHE A 782 11.51 -11.04 14.55
N ASP A 783 10.55 -10.61 15.36
CA ASP A 783 9.45 -11.45 15.85
C ASP A 783 9.96 -12.78 16.43
N ASN A 784 9.51 -13.93 15.92
CA ASN A 784 10.00 -15.26 16.30
C ASN A 784 10.66 -16.00 15.13
N ILE A 785 11.13 -15.26 14.10
CA ILE A 785 11.72 -15.84 12.89
C ILE A 785 13.05 -16.54 13.21
N THR A 786 13.88 -15.91 14.06
CA THR A 786 15.15 -16.47 14.56
C THR A 786 15.03 -16.76 16.06
N PRO A 787 15.55 -17.90 16.56
CA PRO A 787 15.60 -18.17 17.99
C PRO A 787 16.32 -17.06 18.76
N GLN A 788 15.75 -16.65 19.90
CA GLN A 788 16.29 -15.54 20.70
C GLN A 788 17.75 -15.76 21.14
N ASP A 789 18.14 -17.02 21.37
CA ASP A 789 19.47 -17.43 21.82
C ASP A 789 20.51 -17.59 20.71
N GLY A 790 20.12 -17.38 19.44
CA GLY A 790 20.98 -17.56 18.27
C GLY A 790 22.30 -16.78 18.38
N TYR A 791 22.22 -15.50 18.75
CA TYR A 791 23.39 -14.63 18.92
C TYR A 791 24.39 -15.20 19.93
N TYR A 792 23.96 -15.46 21.18
CA TYR A 792 24.86 -15.92 22.23
C TYR A 792 25.29 -17.39 22.07
N SER A 793 24.53 -18.19 21.32
CA SER A 793 24.94 -19.53 20.92
C SER A 793 26.16 -19.50 19.99
N ILE A 794 26.19 -18.57 19.01
CA ILE A 794 27.35 -18.40 18.15
C ILE A 794 28.55 -17.85 18.94
N VAL A 795 28.35 -16.87 19.83
CA VAL A 795 29.43 -16.39 20.72
C VAL A 795 30.02 -17.56 21.53
N SER A 796 29.15 -18.40 22.10
CA SER A 796 29.54 -19.57 22.89
C SER A 796 30.29 -20.61 22.06
N LYS A 797 29.84 -20.87 20.82
CA LYS A 797 30.51 -21.75 19.84
C LYS A 797 31.93 -21.25 19.54
N ASP A 798 32.09 -19.96 19.26
CA ASP A 798 33.38 -19.35 18.93
C ASP A 798 34.42 -19.53 20.05
N PHE A 799 34.02 -19.29 21.30
CA PHE A 799 34.89 -19.50 22.47
C PHE A 799 35.21 -20.97 22.69
N ARG A 800 34.23 -21.85 22.51
CA ARG A 800 34.41 -23.31 22.63
C ARG A 800 35.38 -23.86 21.59
N GLU A 801 35.23 -23.43 20.33
CA GLU A 801 36.13 -23.82 19.23
C GLU A 801 37.56 -23.29 19.42
N ALA A 802 37.71 -22.13 20.08
CA ALA A 802 39.02 -21.61 20.44
C ALA A 802 39.66 -22.38 21.61
N SER A 803 38.89 -22.70 22.65
CA SER A 803 39.34 -23.50 23.79
C SER A 803 38.16 -23.96 24.68
N GLU A 804 38.01 -25.28 24.86
CA GLU A 804 37.00 -25.86 25.77
C GLU A 804 37.27 -25.48 27.24
N THR A 805 38.54 -25.34 27.66
CA THR A 805 38.89 -24.94 29.03
C THR A 805 38.56 -23.47 29.30
N CYS A 806 38.81 -22.60 28.32
CA CYS A 806 38.41 -21.20 28.34
C CYS A 806 36.88 -21.07 28.46
N TYR A 807 36.14 -21.78 27.59
CA TYR A 807 34.68 -21.85 27.62
C TYR A 807 34.15 -22.26 28.99
N GLN A 808 34.69 -23.36 29.55
CA GLN A 808 34.28 -23.87 30.85
C GLN A 808 34.57 -22.87 31.97
N THR A 809 35.75 -22.24 31.93
CA THR A 809 36.15 -21.24 32.93
C THR A 809 35.24 -20.02 32.91
N ILE A 810 34.85 -19.54 31.71
CA ILE A 810 33.88 -18.45 31.57
C ILE A 810 32.53 -18.88 32.14
N ARG A 811 32.03 -20.06 31.78
CA ARG A 811 30.75 -20.60 32.25
C ARG A 811 30.68 -20.69 33.78
N ASP A 812 31.74 -21.17 34.42
CA ASP A 812 31.77 -21.33 35.88
C ASP A 812 31.96 -19.99 36.60
N SER A 813 32.55 -19.00 35.93
CA SER A 813 32.89 -17.70 36.54
C SER A 813 31.68 -16.91 37.02
N TRP A 814 30.52 -17.06 36.38
CA TRP A 814 29.33 -16.28 36.74
C TRP A 814 28.86 -16.56 38.16
N SER A 815 28.79 -17.84 38.53
CA SER A 815 28.44 -18.27 39.89
C SER A 815 29.50 -17.89 40.92
N GLU A 816 30.78 -17.88 40.53
CA GLU A 816 31.87 -17.47 41.41
C GLU A 816 31.86 -15.95 41.66
N ILE A 817 31.48 -15.13 40.66
CA ILE A 817 31.26 -13.69 40.83
C ILE A 817 30.19 -13.45 41.89
N ASP A 818 29.03 -14.11 41.80
CA ASP A 818 27.97 -13.95 42.81
C ASP A 818 28.43 -14.40 44.18
N LYS A 819 29.05 -15.58 44.25
CA LYS A 819 29.57 -16.14 45.50
C LYS A 819 30.55 -15.19 46.20
N VAL A 820 31.43 -14.52 45.46
CA VAL A 820 32.34 -13.51 46.03
C VAL A 820 31.59 -12.22 46.38
N ALA A 821 30.64 -11.77 45.54
CA ALA A 821 29.86 -10.56 45.77
C ALA A 821 29.02 -10.64 47.06
N PHE A 822 28.50 -11.82 47.42
CA PHE A 822 27.73 -12.06 48.66
C PHE A 822 28.58 -12.07 49.93
N GLN A 823 29.91 -12.09 49.84
CA GLN A 823 30.78 -12.05 51.02
C GLN A 823 30.87 -10.63 51.60
N LEU A 824 31.30 -10.54 52.87
CA LEU A 824 31.71 -9.27 53.47
C LEU A 824 32.80 -8.61 52.61
N ASP A 825 32.58 -7.35 52.24
CA ASP A 825 33.40 -6.56 51.31
C ASP A 825 33.59 -7.18 49.92
N GLY A 826 32.70 -8.09 49.50
CA GLY A 826 32.75 -8.84 48.25
C GLY A 826 32.91 -7.98 47.01
N LEU A 827 32.06 -6.96 46.86
CA LEU A 827 32.11 -6.02 45.74
C LEU A 827 33.41 -5.19 45.72
N SER A 828 33.95 -4.83 46.89
CA SER A 828 35.25 -4.15 46.99
C SER A 828 36.40 -5.08 46.58
N LYS A 829 36.35 -6.36 46.96
CA LYS A 829 37.32 -7.37 46.53
C LYS A 829 37.26 -7.57 45.02
N LEU A 830 36.07 -7.68 44.43
CA LEU A 830 35.89 -7.76 42.98
C LEU A 830 36.41 -6.51 42.28
N SER A 831 36.09 -5.32 42.79
CA SER A 831 36.56 -4.03 42.25
C SER A 831 38.09 -3.97 42.18
N LYS A 832 38.77 -4.39 43.26
CA LYS A 832 40.23 -4.46 43.31
C LYS A 832 40.80 -5.52 42.36
N LYS A 833 40.21 -6.72 42.33
CA LYS A 833 40.69 -7.83 41.49
C LYS A 833 40.58 -7.49 40.00
N PHE A 834 39.45 -6.94 39.58
CA PHE A 834 39.19 -6.56 38.18
C PHE A 834 39.72 -5.18 37.79
N LYS A 835 40.34 -4.46 38.75
CA LYS A 835 40.78 -3.06 38.61
C LYS A 835 39.69 -2.23 37.93
N THR A 836 38.52 -2.18 38.54
CA THR A 836 37.39 -1.38 38.04
C THR A 836 37.76 0.11 38.15
N CYS A 837 37.27 0.92 37.22
CA CYS A 837 37.55 2.36 37.23
C CYS A 837 36.77 3.07 38.32
N ASN A 838 35.56 2.58 38.62
CA ASN A 838 34.72 2.98 39.74
C ASN A 838 34.40 1.76 40.62
N PRO A 839 34.20 1.92 41.94
CA PRO A 839 33.75 0.84 42.80
C PRO A 839 32.43 0.23 42.29
N LEU A 840 32.32 -1.10 42.29
CA LEU A 840 31.09 -1.80 41.91
C LEU A 840 30.01 -1.59 42.97
N GLU A 841 28.80 -1.20 42.55
CA GLU A 841 27.62 -1.16 43.41
C GLU A 841 26.85 -2.48 43.37
N LYS A 842 26.89 -3.17 42.22
CA LYS A 842 26.23 -4.47 42.02
C LYS A 842 27.12 -5.43 41.24
N ALA A 843 26.99 -6.73 41.50
CA ALA A 843 27.68 -7.78 40.74
C ALA A 843 27.29 -7.77 39.25
N SER A 844 26.05 -7.36 38.95
CA SER A 844 25.52 -7.25 37.58
C SER A 844 26.31 -6.29 36.70
N GLU A 845 26.96 -5.26 37.25
CA GLU A 845 27.82 -4.34 36.47
C GLU A 845 29.02 -5.08 35.86
N LEU A 846 29.72 -5.88 36.66
CA LEU A 846 30.84 -6.68 36.20
C LEU A 846 30.39 -7.76 35.22
N LYS A 847 29.27 -8.43 35.51
CA LYS A 847 28.71 -9.46 34.64
C LYS A 847 28.31 -8.91 33.27
N TYR A 848 27.61 -7.77 33.25
CA TYR A 848 27.21 -7.07 32.01
C TYR A 848 28.43 -6.69 31.17
N TYR A 849 29.46 -6.12 31.81
CA TYR A 849 30.71 -5.77 31.13
C TYR A 849 31.39 -6.98 30.48
N LEU A 850 31.55 -8.08 31.23
CA LEU A 850 32.18 -9.31 30.72
C LEU A 850 31.36 -9.92 29.58
N LYS A 851 30.03 -9.97 29.72
CA LYS A 851 29.11 -10.42 28.67
C LYS A 851 29.30 -9.64 27.37
N TYR A 852 29.33 -8.30 27.45
CA TYR A 852 29.58 -7.44 26.29
C TYR A 852 30.98 -7.63 25.69
N MET A 853 32.02 -7.75 26.52
CA MET A 853 33.39 -7.99 26.07
C MET A 853 33.49 -9.30 25.27
N TYR A 854 32.93 -10.40 25.76
CA TYR A 854 32.96 -11.69 25.06
C TYR A 854 32.16 -11.65 23.76
N ALA A 855 30.97 -11.04 23.77
CA ALA A 855 30.17 -10.85 22.55
C ALA A 855 30.93 -10.02 21.49
N SER A 856 31.55 -8.91 21.91
CA SER A 856 32.35 -8.06 21.02
C SER A 856 33.60 -8.79 20.48
N ALA A 857 34.26 -9.58 21.32
CA ALA A 857 35.39 -10.41 20.92
C ALA A 857 35.01 -11.42 19.82
N ALA A 858 33.85 -12.07 19.93
CA ALA A 858 33.35 -12.98 18.88
C ALA A 858 32.96 -12.22 17.61
N GLN A 859 32.15 -11.16 17.73
CA GLN A 859 31.67 -10.37 16.59
C GLN A 859 32.80 -9.84 15.70
N TYR A 860 33.90 -9.38 16.31
CA TYR A 860 35.06 -8.83 15.60
C TYR A 860 36.28 -9.77 15.58
N ASN A 861 36.04 -11.08 15.58
CA ASN A 861 37.08 -12.13 15.61
C ASN A 861 37.80 -12.32 14.25
N ARG A 862 38.54 -11.30 13.79
CA ARG A 862 39.12 -11.22 12.42
C ARG A 862 40.65 -11.13 12.36
N PRO A 863 41.29 -11.47 11.23
CA PRO A 863 42.72 -11.21 11.03
C PRO A 863 43.07 -9.72 11.09
N PRO A 864 44.33 -9.36 11.45
CA PRO A 864 45.39 -10.26 11.90
C PRO A 864 45.28 -10.62 13.40
N ARG A 865 44.35 -10.01 14.14
CA ARG A 865 44.21 -10.19 15.59
C ARG A 865 42.87 -10.85 15.90
N TYR A 866 42.88 -12.09 16.36
CA TYR A 866 41.69 -12.86 16.75
C TYR A 866 41.34 -12.67 18.24
N PRO A 867 40.49 -11.71 18.64
CA PRO A 867 40.21 -11.41 20.04
C PRO A 867 39.72 -12.60 20.87
N VAL A 868 38.96 -13.55 20.31
CA VAL A 868 38.56 -14.76 21.05
C VAL A 868 39.79 -15.58 21.44
N THR A 869 40.69 -15.83 20.49
CA THR A 869 41.96 -16.54 20.75
C THR A 869 42.84 -15.78 21.74
N VAL A 870 42.87 -14.44 21.68
CA VAL A 870 43.62 -13.61 22.62
C VAL A 870 43.06 -13.72 24.04
N VAL A 871 41.74 -13.65 24.19
CA VAL A 871 41.07 -13.79 25.51
C VAL A 871 41.31 -15.18 26.08
N CYS A 872 41.08 -16.23 25.29
CA CYS A 872 41.31 -17.60 25.76
C CYS A 872 42.77 -17.90 26.06
N GLY A 873 43.71 -17.38 25.27
CA GLY A 873 45.14 -17.46 25.58
C GLY A 873 45.50 -16.81 26.92
N GLY A 874 44.83 -15.70 27.28
CA GLY A 874 44.98 -15.08 28.61
C GLY A 874 44.39 -15.93 29.74
N ILE A 875 43.21 -16.50 29.54
CA ILE A 875 42.52 -17.34 30.54
C ILE A 875 43.27 -18.65 30.80
N ASP A 876 43.67 -19.34 29.72
CA ASP A 876 44.34 -20.64 29.79
C ASP A 876 45.83 -20.50 30.14
N GLY A 877 46.45 -19.36 29.82
CA GLY A 877 47.86 -19.08 30.09
C GLY A 877 48.18 -18.64 31.53
N GLU A 878 47.16 -18.41 32.35
CA GLU A 878 47.32 -18.05 33.77
C GLU A 878 47.88 -19.24 34.60
N ALA A 879 48.59 -18.97 35.70
CA ALA A 879 49.35 -19.97 36.43
C ALA A 879 48.50 -21.18 36.92
N LEU A 880 49.11 -22.37 36.87
CA LEU A 880 48.51 -23.61 37.41
C LEU A 880 48.18 -23.43 38.91
N GLY A 881 46.89 -23.53 39.25
CA GLY A 881 46.37 -23.33 40.61
C GLY A 881 45.72 -21.96 40.86
N SER A 882 45.75 -21.04 39.90
CA SER A 882 45.02 -19.76 39.99
C SER A 882 43.51 -19.97 40.05
N ASP A 883 42.83 -19.17 40.89
CA ASP A 883 41.38 -19.20 41.01
C ASP A 883 40.68 -18.71 39.74
N ILE A 884 39.41 -19.09 39.55
CA ILE A 884 38.61 -18.79 38.35
C ILE A 884 38.63 -17.29 38.04
N LEU A 885 38.44 -16.42 39.04
CA LEU A 885 38.37 -14.98 38.80
C LEU A 885 39.72 -14.37 38.41
N SER A 886 40.84 -14.95 38.85
CA SER A 886 42.18 -14.57 38.37
C SER A 886 42.36 -14.89 36.89
N LYS A 887 41.92 -16.08 36.45
CA LYS A 887 41.96 -16.48 35.04
C LYS A 887 41.11 -15.56 34.17
N ILE A 888 39.88 -15.25 34.60
CA ILE A 888 39.00 -14.32 33.88
C ILE A 888 39.65 -12.94 33.77
N PHE A 889 40.24 -12.43 34.85
CA PHE A 889 40.94 -11.15 34.80
C PHE A 889 42.14 -11.17 33.84
N ALA A 890 42.91 -12.26 33.77
CA ALA A 890 43.97 -12.42 32.78
C ALA A 890 43.45 -12.33 31.33
N GLY A 891 42.27 -12.91 31.05
CA GLY A 891 41.55 -12.74 29.78
C GLY A 891 41.18 -11.28 29.48
N VAL A 892 40.69 -10.54 30.48
CA VAL A 892 40.39 -9.09 30.36
C VAL A 892 41.66 -8.30 30.03
N VAL A 893 42.77 -8.56 30.73
CA VAL A 893 44.06 -7.91 30.46
C VAL A 893 44.53 -8.19 29.02
N ALA A 894 44.42 -9.46 28.59
CA ALA A 894 44.80 -9.87 27.24
C ALA A 894 43.95 -9.17 26.15
N TYR A 895 42.64 -9.01 26.36
CA TYR A 895 41.74 -8.32 25.44
C TYR A 895 42.20 -6.89 25.13
N TYR A 896 42.73 -6.16 26.12
CA TYR A 896 43.22 -4.80 25.91
C TYR A 896 44.68 -4.71 25.42
N GLY A 897 45.37 -5.84 25.31
CA GLY A 897 46.75 -5.90 24.81
C GLY A 897 47.80 -5.34 25.78
N GLY A 898 47.52 -5.31 27.09
CA GLY A 898 48.48 -4.87 28.10
C GLY A 898 47.85 -4.28 29.36
N ASN A 899 48.71 -3.94 30.33
CA ASN A 899 48.26 -3.45 31.64
C ASN A 899 47.71 -2.01 31.57
N ARG A 900 46.47 -1.79 32.02
CA ARG A 900 45.83 -0.47 32.15
C ARG A 900 45.70 -0.05 33.62
N SER A 901 45.46 1.25 33.85
CA SER A 901 45.13 1.77 35.19
C SER A 901 43.84 1.17 35.73
N CYS A 902 42.85 0.95 34.87
CA CYS A 902 41.60 0.23 35.16
C CYS A 902 41.01 -0.37 33.86
N TYR A 903 40.03 -1.29 33.98
CA TYR A 903 39.45 -2.03 32.84
C TYR A 903 37.91 -1.97 32.74
N VAL A 904 37.24 -2.22 33.86
CA VAL A 904 35.77 -2.32 33.97
C VAL A 904 35.18 -0.96 34.36
N ASN A 905 33.92 -0.69 34.00
CA ASN A 905 33.13 0.52 34.33
C ASN A 905 33.89 1.87 34.21
N ALA A 906 34.75 1.99 33.17
CA ALA A 906 35.37 3.25 32.77
C ALA A 906 34.29 4.29 32.42
N PRO A 907 34.48 5.59 32.76
CA PRO A 907 33.55 6.63 32.36
C PRO A 907 33.37 6.59 30.84
N ALA A 908 32.17 6.24 30.39
CA ALA A 908 31.83 6.24 28.97
C ALA A 908 31.23 7.61 28.65
N ASN A 909 31.87 8.35 27.75
CA ASN A 909 31.15 9.38 27.01
C ASN A 909 30.19 8.63 26.08
N LEU A 910 28.90 8.63 26.40
CA LEU A 910 27.87 8.05 25.53
C LEU A 910 28.07 8.63 24.13
N SER A 911 28.31 7.74 23.17
CA SER A 911 28.50 8.14 21.78
C SER A 911 27.13 8.41 21.16
N GLU A 912 27.10 9.28 20.15
CA GLU A 912 25.89 9.48 19.34
C GLU A 912 25.36 8.17 18.74
N THR A 913 26.24 7.21 18.44
CA THR A 913 25.90 5.86 18.02
C THR A 913 25.09 5.14 19.09
N THR A 914 25.51 5.24 20.35
CA THR A 914 24.85 4.58 21.49
C THR A 914 23.46 5.16 21.72
N ASP A 915 23.32 6.48 21.76
CA ASP A 915 22.04 7.14 22.04
C ASP A 915 21.06 6.93 20.87
N GLY A 916 21.53 7.10 19.63
CA GLY A 916 20.72 6.92 18.44
C GLY A 916 20.25 5.47 18.26
N TRP A 917 21.14 4.50 18.44
CA TRP A 917 20.78 3.09 18.30
C TRP A 917 19.83 2.63 19.43
N SER A 918 19.96 3.20 20.63
CA SER A 918 19.03 2.93 21.73
C SER A 918 17.61 3.38 21.38
N TRP A 919 17.46 4.57 20.77
CA TRP A 919 16.17 5.02 20.24
C TRP A 919 15.64 4.09 19.14
N GLN A 920 16.46 3.72 18.15
CA GLN A 920 16.02 2.87 17.05
C GLN A 920 15.51 1.51 17.55
N LYS A 921 16.20 0.88 18.52
CA LYS A 921 15.71 -0.35 19.17
C LYS A 921 14.41 -0.14 19.94
N CYS A 922 14.27 0.99 20.64
CA CYS A 922 13.07 1.33 21.39
C CYS A 922 11.90 1.87 20.54
N SER A 923 12.06 1.97 19.23
CA SER A 923 11.02 2.41 18.30
C SER A 923 10.65 1.31 17.31
N GLU A 924 11.56 0.96 16.40
CA GLU A 924 11.30 0.02 15.28
C GLU A 924 12.17 -1.25 15.28
N MET A 925 13.44 -1.16 15.70
CA MET A 925 14.41 -2.25 15.62
C MET A 925 14.32 -3.18 16.84
N VAL A 926 13.14 -3.75 17.07
CA VAL A 926 12.91 -4.69 18.19
C VAL A 926 13.52 -6.05 17.84
N ILE A 927 14.77 -6.23 18.24
CA ILE A 927 15.58 -7.43 17.98
C ILE A 927 15.60 -8.29 19.26
N PRO A 928 14.88 -9.42 19.31
CA PRO A 928 14.68 -10.20 20.53
C PRO A 928 15.87 -11.12 20.84
N ILE A 929 17.04 -10.54 21.11
CA ILE A 929 18.22 -11.30 21.54
C ILE A 929 18.10 -11.64 23.03
N GLY A 930 18.16 -12.94 23.35
CA GLY A 930 18.13 -13.49 24.71
C GLY A 930 19.13 -14.64 24.89
N ILE A 931 19.08 -15.31 26.05
CA ILE A 931 19.94 -16.43 26.43
C ILE A 931 19.09 -17.53 27.08
N ASP A 932 19.10 -18.73 26.47
CA ASP A 932 18.34 -19.90 26.91
C ASP A 932 19.23 -20.94 27.63
N GLU A 933 18.63 -21.90 28.33
CA GLU A 933 19.29 -22.74 29.37
C GLU A 933 20.35 -23.74 28.88
N ASN A 934 20.29 -24.22 27.64
CA ASN A 934 21.02 -25.44 27.24
C ASN A 934 22.15 -25.24 26.22
N ASN A 935 22.33 -24.04 25.67
CA ASN A 935 23.15 -23.81 24.47
C ASN A 935 24.43 -22.98 24.69
N THR A 936 24.61 -22.30 25.84
CA THR A 936 25.60 -21.20 25.96
C THR A 936 26.61 -21.33 27.12
N MET A 937 27.62 -20.45 27.13
CA MET A 937 28.52 -20.23 28.28
C MET A 937 28.06 -19.11 29.22
N PHE A 938 26.87 -18.53 29.00
CA PHE A 938 26.35 -17.38 29.74
C PHE A 938 25.22 -17.78 30.70
N GLU A 939 24.89 -16.89 31.64
CA GLU A 939 23.71 -17.05 32.49
C GLU A 939 22.42 -16.83 31.69
N ARG A 940 21.35 -17.54 32.10
CA ARG A 940 20.01 -17.41 31.54
C ARG A 940 19.53 -15.97 31.63
N ASP A 941 19.07 -15.43 30.51
CA ASP A 941 18.64 -14.03 30.36
C ASP A 941 17.71 -13.91 29.15
N HIS A 942 16.45 -14.29 29.32
CA HIS A 942 15.49 -14.30 28.21
C HIS A 942 15.08 -12.90 27.79
N PHE A 943 14.83 -12.75 26.49
CA PHE A 943 14.17 -11.55 26.01
C PHE A 943 12.68 -11.60 26.37
N VAL A 944 12.23 -10.68 27.22
CA VAL A 944 10.83 -10.54 27.59
C VAL A 944 10.26 -9.27 26.94
N LEU A 945 9.44 -9.44 25.91
CA LEU A 945 8.90 -8.32 25.12
C LEU A 945 8.14 -7.29 25.98
N SER A 946 7.39 -7.72 27.00
CA SER A 946 6.65 -6.81 27.86
C SER A 946 7.56 -5.94 28.74
N GLU A 947 8.68 -6.49 29.21
CA GLU A 947 9.68 -5.72 29.97
C GLU A 947 10.38 -4.72 29.06
N PHE A 948 10.78 -5.15 27.86
CA PHE A 948 11.36 -4.28 26.85
C PHE A 948 10.43 -3.11 26.47
N ILE A 949 9.13 -3.37 26.29
CA ILE A 949 8.13 -2.32 26.02
C ILE A 949 8.06 -1.32 27.17
N ASN A 950 8.04 -1.80 28.42
CA ASN A 950 7.97 -0.94 29.59
C ASN A 950 9.22 -0.07 29.72
N ASP A 951 10.41 -0.66 29.61
CA ASP A 951 11.69 0.06 29.70
C ASP A 951 11.80 1.17 28.64
N CYS A 952 11.46 0.85 27.39
CA CYS A 952 11.46 1.84 26.31
C CYS A 952 10.42 2.94 26.51
N SER A 953 9.23 2.59 27.00
CA SER A 953 8.17 3.57 27.28
C SER A 953 8.54 4.49 28.43
N GLU A 954 9.20 3.98 29.48
CA GLU A 954 9.71 4.79 30.59
C GLU A 954 10.84 5.73 30.17
N HIS A 955 11.74 5.26 29.29
CA HIS A 955 12.90 6.05 28.88
C HIS A 955 12.57 7.13 27.84
N TYR A 956 11.73 6.80 26.86
CA TYR A 956 11.48 7.66 25.71
C TYR A 956 10.05 8.22 25.64
N GLY A 957 9.13 7.76 26.49
CA GLY A 957 7.73 8.20 26.50
C GLY A 957 6.89 7.67 25.33
N VAL A 958 7.41 6.68 24.58
CA VAL A 958 6.72 6.02 23.47
C VAL A 958 6.98 4.52 23.49
N SER A 959 5.99 3.72 23.07
CA SER A 959 6.11 2.26 23.07
C SER A 959 6.66 1.73 21.74
N PRO A 960 7.59 0.76 21.74
CA PRO A 960 8.12 0.19 20.50
C PRO A 960 7.03 -0.52 19.68
N ARG A 961 7.21 -0.59 18.35
CA ARG A 961 6.31 -1.27 17.40
C ARG A 961 6.98 -2.55 16.86
N PRO A 962 6.94 -3.68 17.60
CA PRO A 962 7.75 -4.87 17.30
C PRO A 962 7.47 -5.50 15.93
N HIS A 963 6.24 -5.39 15.44
CA HIS A 963 5.80 -6.02 14.18
C HIS A 963 5.93 -5.11 12.96
N TRP A 964 6.40 -3.87 13.12
CA TRP A 964 6.42 -2.90 12.01
C TRP A 964 7.46 -3.29 10.95
N VAL A 965 8.66 -3.71 11.35
CA VAL A 965 9.71 -4.15 10.41
C VAL A 965 9.23 -5.32 9.57
N THR A 966 8.59 -6.33 10.16
CA THR A 966 8.05 -7.48 9.41
C THR A 966 6.83 -7.09 8.58
N THR A 967 5.99 -6.17 9.05
CA THR A 967 4.88 -5.62 8.25
C THR A 967 5.38 -4.86 7.02
N TYR A 968 6.44 -4.06 7.16
CA TYR A 968 6.91 -3.21 6.08
C TYR A 968 7.88 -3.93 5.12
N TYR A 969 8.80 -4.80 5.60
CA TYR A 969 9.91 -5.31 4.80
C TYR A 969 9.85 -6.79 4.36
N GLY A 970 8.86 -7.61 4.78
CA GLY A 970 8.72 -8.95 4.15
C GLY A 970 7.89 -10.04 4.84
N GLY A 971 7.34 -9.80 6.03
CA GLY A 971 6.59 -10.79 6.81
C GLY A 971 7.47 -11.85 7.48
N HIS A 972 6.84 -12.81 8.16
CA HIS A 972 7.54 -13.96 8.77
C HIS A 972 8.16 -14.88 7.71
N ASP A 973 7.51 -15.03 6.55
CA ASP A 973 7.98 -15.87 5.43
C ASP A 973 8.92 -15.14 4.46
N ILE A 974 9.75 -14.23 4.96
CA ILE A 974 10.58 -13.35 4.12
C ILE A 974 11.44 -14.10 3.09
N LYS A 975 11.92 -15.32 3.39
CA LYS A 975 12.63 -16.16 2.41
C LYS A 975 11.77 -16.53 1.20
N LEU A 976 10.50 -16.90 1.42
CA LEU A 976 9.55 -17.20 0.34
C LEU A 976 9.24 -15.94 -0.49
N ILE A 977 9.12 -14.80 0.18
CA ILE A 977 8.86 -13.51 -0.46
C ILE A 977 10.05 -13.10 -1.33
N LEU A 978 11.27 -13.17 -0.78
CA LEU A 978 12.48 -12.90 -1.53
C LEU A 978 12.60 -13.82 -2.75
N ARG A 979 12.27 -15.12 -2.62
CA ARG A 979 12.26 -16.05 -3.76
C ARG A 979 11.30 -15.65 -4.87
N ARG A 980 10.12 -15.11 -4.50
CA ARG A 980 9.08 -14.76 -5.47
C ARG A 980 9.28 -13.39 -6.11
N PHE A 981 9.82 -12.42 -5.35
CA PHE A 981 9.75 -11.00 -5.73
C PHE A 981 11.06 -10.24 -5.55
N GLY A 982 12.03 -10.79 -4.83
CA GLY A 982 13.36 -10.19 -4.71
C GLY A 982 14.22 -10.48 -5.94
N SER A 983 15.26 -9.68 -6.13
CA SER A 983 16.29 -9.93 -7.14
C SER A 983 17.55 -9.12 -6.84
N ASN A 984 18.69 -9.63 -7.29
CA ASN A 984 20.00 -8.97 -7.23
C ASN A 984 20.41 -8.55 -5.81
N ILE A 985 20.43 -9.51 -4.88
CA ILE A 985 20.90 -9.28 -3.51
C ILE A 985 21.93 -10.35 -3.15
N ILE A 986 23.11 -9.93 -2.74
CA ILE A 986 24.09 -10.80 -2.09
C ILE A 986 23.92 -10.62 -0.59
N PHE A 987 23.59 -11.69 0.12
CA PHE A 987 23.67 -11.75 1.58
C PHE A 987 25.00 -12.38 1.97
N SER A 988 26.00 -11.57 2.31
CA SER A 988 27.29 -12.08 2.75
C SER A 988 27.33 -12.24 4.27
N ASN A 989 27.86 -13.34 4.79
CA ASN A 989 27.90 -13.61 6.24
C ASN A 989 29.18 -14.34 6.67
N GLY A 990 29.79 -13.88 7.76
CA GLY A 990 30.81 -14.65 8.46
C GLY A 990 30.17 -15.58 9.50
N LEU A 991 30.47 -16.88 9.51
CA LEU A 991 29.84 -17.82 10.47
C LEU A 991 30.40 -17.71 11.90
N ARG A 992 31.42 -16.88 12.13
CA ARG A 992 31.86 -16.44 13.48
C ARG A 992 31.16 -15.18 13.96
N ASP A 993 30.48 -14.48 13.05
CA ASP A 993 29.66 -13.33 13.42
C ASP A 993 28.39 -13.82 14.14
N PRO A 994 28.14 -13.43 15.40
CA PRO A 994 26.92 -13.79 16.10
C PRO A 994 25.63 -13.38 15.37
N TYR A 995 25.67 -12.28 14.60
CA TYR A 995 24.52 -11.83 13.81
C TYR A 995 24.19 -12.73 12.61
N SER A 996 25.12 -13.62 12.19
CA SER A 996 24.87 -14.58 11.12
C SER A 996 23.70 -15.53 11.42
N SER A 997 23.37 -15.72 12.71
CA SER A 997 22.21 -16.49 13.15
C SER A 997 20.87 -15.91 12.67
N GLY A 998 20.78 -14.59 12.48
CA GLY A 998 19.64 -13.91 11.86
C GLY A 998 19.88 -13.49 10.40
N GLY A 999 20.96 -13.95 9.79
CA GLY A 999 21.30 -13.68 8.39
C GLY A 999 20.70 -14.70 7.42
N VAL A 1000 20.75 -14.39 6.13
CA VAL A 1000 20.43 -15.35 5.06
C VAL A 1000 21.68 -16.15 4.71
N LEU A 1001 21.66 -17.46 4.95
CA LEU A 1001 22.82 -18.36 4.79
C LEU A 1001 22.70 -19.33 3.60
N GLU A 1002 21.60 -19.28 2.85
CA GLU A 1002 21.34 -20.13 1.70
C GLU A 1002 20.88 -19.31 0.50
N ASN A 1003 21.19 -19.78 -0.72
CA ASN A 1003 20.67 -19.16 -1.93
C ASN A 1003 19.15 -19.26 -1.95
N ILE A 1004 18.48 -18.12 -2.13
CA ILE A 1004 17.02 -18.05 -2.19
C ILE A 1004 16.53 -18.22 -3.63
N SER A 1005 17.28 -17.66 -4.59
CA SER A 1005 17.08 -17.75 -6.04
C SER A 1005 18.42 -17.60 -6.77
N ASP A 1006 18.42 -17.64 -8.11
CA ASP A 1006 19.63 -17.48 -8.92
C ASP A 1006 20.27 -16.08 -8.77
N SER A 1007 19.48 -15.05 -8.40
CA SER A 1007 19.96 -13.67 -8.21
C SER A 1007 19.92 -13.19 -6.75
N ILE A 1008 19.42 -14.01 -5.83
CA ILE A 1008 19.50 -13.76 -4.39
C ILE A 1008 20.34 -14.87 -3.76
N VAL A 1009 21.61 -14.55 -3.56
CA VAL A 1009 22.63 -15.53 -3.22
C VAL A 1009 23.19 -15.26 -1.84
N ALA A 1010 23.51 -16.34 -1.13
CA ALA A 1010 24.18 -16.26 0.16
C ALA A 1010 25.67 -16.59 -0.03
N VAL A 1011 26.54 -15.69 0.41
CA VAL A 1011 27.99 -15.87 0.35
C VAL A 1011 28.53 -15.89 1.77
N HIS A 1012 28.85 -17.08 2.30
CA HIS A 1012 29.30 -17.18 3.68
C HIS A 1012 30.60 -17.93 3.85
N THR A 1013 31.32 -17.61 4.93
CA THR A 1013 32.62 -18.22 5.23
C THR A 1013 32.69 -18.67 6.68
N VAL A 1014 33.30 -19.84 6.92
CA VAL A 1014 33.41 -20.44 8.26
C VAL A 1014 34.19 -19.56 9.23
N ASN A 1015 35.20 -18.84 8.73
CA ASN A 1015 36.09 -18.01 9.55
C ASN A 1015 35.80 -16.50 9.45
N GLY A 1016 34.80 -16.10 8.66
CA GLY A 1016 34.40 -14.70 8.54
C GLY A 1016 33.81 -14.20 9.85
N SER A 1017 34.17 -12.96 10.22
CA SER A 1017 33.52 -12.22 11.31
C SER A 1017 32.62 -11.12 10.73
N HIS A 1018 32.09 -10.26 11.59
CA HIS A 1018 31.16 -9.21 11.21
C HIS A 1018 31.70 -8.26 10.12
N CYS A 1019 30.96 -8.17 9.01
CA CYS A 1019 31.17 -7.27 7.87
C CYS A 1019 32.57 -7.31 7.22
N LEU A 1020 33.31 -8.41 7.35
CA LEU A 1020 34.74 -8.45 6.99
C LEU A 1020 35.00 -8.27 5.48
N ASP A 1021 34.08 -8.74 4.64
CA ASP A 1021 34.11 -8.67 3.18
C ASP A 1021 34.10 -7.23 2.65
N ILE A 1022 33.39 -6.31 3.30
CA ILE A 1022 33.27 -4.93 2.81
C ILE A 1022 34.40 -4.00 3.29
N LEU A 1023 35.25 -4.46 4.19
CA LEU A 1023 36.37 -3.68 4.70
C LEU A 1023 37.49 -3.55 3.67
N GLN A 1024 38.36 -2.56 3.89
CA GLN A 1024 39.57 -2.36 3.08
C GLN A 1024 40.40 -3.63 2.96
N ALA A 1025 40.65 -4.05 1.72
CA ALA A 1025 41.49 -5.21 1.46
C ALA A 1025 42.95 -4.95 1.86
N ASN A 1026 43.55 -5.91 2.55
CA ASN A 1026 44.95 -5.91 2.92
C ASN A 1026 45.65 -7.18 2.40
N LYS A 1027 46.42 -7.02 1.33
CA LYS A 1027 47.15 -8.13 0.68
C LYS A 1027 48.14 -8.87 1.60
N SER A 1028 48.57 -8.26 2.70
CA SER A 1028 49.57 -8.86 3.61
C SER A 1028 48.95 -9.66 4.76
N SER A 1029 47.68 -9.42 5.09
CA SER A 1029 47.01 -10.04 6.25
C SER A 1029 45.71 -10.76 5.91
N ASP A 1030 45.09 -10.45 4.77
CA ASP A 1030 43.82 -11.05 4.40
C ASP A 1030 44.04 -12.51 3.96
N PRO A 1031 43.32 -13.46 4.56
CA PRO A 1031 43.45 -14.87 4.21
C PRO A 1031 42.80 -15.17 2.87
N ASP A 1032 43.28 -16.21 2.18
CA ASP A 1032 42.82 -16.59 0.84
C ASP A 1032 41.29 -16.80 0.75
N TRP A 1033 40.65 -17.29 1.82
CA TRP A 1033 39.20 -17.47 1.85
C TRP A 1033 38.44 -16.14 1.81
N LEU A 1034 38.97 -15.07 2.42
CA LEU A 1034 38.36 -13.74 2.41
C LEU A 1034 38.52 -13.10 1.03
N VAL A 1035 39.70 -13.25 0.43
CA VAL A 1035 39.96 -12.81 -0.95
C VAL A 1035 39.02 -13.53 -1.92
N LYS A 1036 38.82 -14.84 -1.75
CA LYS A 1036 37.89 -15.63 -2.56
C LYS A 1036 36.44 -15.18 -2.41
N GLN A 1037 35.99 -14.91 -1.17
CA GLN A 1037 34.66 -14.37 -0.91
C GLN A 1037 34.42 -13.06 -1.68
N ARG A 1038 35.33 -12.09 -1.55
CA ARG A 1038 35.24 -10.80 -2.27
C ARG A 1038 35.25 -10.99 -3.79
N LYS A 1039 36.05 -11.92 -4.31
CA LYS A 1039 36.08 -12.23 -5.75
C LYS A 1039 34.70 -12.71 -6.24
N ILE A 1040 34.05 -13.61 -5.50
CA ILE A 1040 32.69 -14.10 -5.82
C ILE A 1040 31.68 -12.95 -5.82
N GLU A 1041 31.69 -12.10 -4.79
CA GLU A 1041 30.79 -10.95 -4.69
C GLU A 1041 30.94 -9.99 -5.88
N VAL A 1042 32.18 -9.71 -6.28
CA VAL A 1042 32.49 -8.83 -7.42
C VAL A 1042 32.06 -9.46 -8.75
N GLU A 1043 32.29 -10.75 -8.95
CA GLU A 1043 31.89 -11.47 -10.19
C GLU A 1043 30.37 -11.44 -10.39
N ILE A 1044 29.60 -11.62 -9.32
CA ILE A 1044 28.13 -11.53 -9.36
C ILE A 1044 27.69 -10.10 -9.74
N ILE A 1045 28.32 -9.07 -9.16
CA ILE A 1045 28.00 -7.67 -9.48
C ILE A 1045 28.37 -7.33 -10.93
N GLU A 1046 29.48 -7.84 -11.44
CA GLU A 1046 29.87 -7.71 -12.85
C GLU A 1046 28.81 -8.29 -13.78
N GLU A 1047 28.27 -9.46 -13.45
CA GLU A 1047 27.20 -10.10 -14.23
C GLU A 1047 25.93 -9.22 -14.25
N TRP A 1048 25.51 -8.69 -13.09
CA TRP A 1048 24.34 -7.80 -13.02
C TRP A 1048 24.52 -6.55 -13.89
N ILE A 1049 25.68 -5.91 -13.83
CA ILE A 1049 25.99 -4.70 -14.61
C ILE A 1049 26.05 -5.03 -16.11
N ALA A 1050 26.65 -6.16 -16.48
CA ALA A 1050 26.70 -6.61 -17.87
C ALA A 1050 25.29 -6.86 -18.44
N ASN A 1051 24.43 -7.55 -17.68
CA ASN A 1051 23.03 -7.78 -18.06
C ASN A 1051 22.26 -6.46 -18.19
N TYR A 1052 22.46 -5.52 -17.26
CA TYR A 1052 21.83 -4.20 -17.34
C TYR A 1052 22.18 -3.45 -18.63
N TYR A 1053 23.44 -3.46 -19.05
CA TYR A 1053 23.86 -2.81 -20.30
C TYR A 1053 23.39 -3.57 -21.55
N ALA A 1054 23.24 -4.89 -21.48
CA ALA A 1054 22.64 -5.66 -22.55
C ALA A 1054 21.16 -5.29 -22.74
N ASP A 1055 20.40 -5.19 -21.64
CA ASP A 1055 19.01 -4.77 -21.66
C ASP A 1055 18.85 -3.33 -22.17
N LEU A 1056 19.70 -2.41 -21.72
CA LEU A 1056 19.67 -1.00 -22.14
C LEU A 1056 19.92 -0.83 -23.65
N LYS A 1057 20.70 -1.72 -24.27
CA LYS A 1057 20.94 -1.73 -25.73
C LYS A 1057 19.81 -2.38 -26.53
N ALA A 1058 18.98 -3.19 -25.89
CA ALA A 1058 17.88 -3.92 -26.55
C ALA A 1058 16.60 -3.07 -26.64
N ILE A 1059 16.48 -2.06 -25.77
CA ILE A 1059 15.47 -0.99 -25.80
C ILE A 1059 15.92 0.05 -26.83
#